data_AF-A0A850EQX5-F1
#
_entry.id   AF-A0A850EQX5-F1
#
_cell.length_a   1.000
_cell.length_b   1.000
_cell.length_c   1.000
_cell.angle_alpha   90.00
_cell.angle_beta   90.00
_cell.angle_gamma   90.00
#
_symmetry.space_group_name_H-M   'P 1'
#
loop_
_entity.id
_entity.type
_entity.pdbx_description
1 polymer ?
#
loop_
_entity_poly.entity_id
_entity_poly.type
_entity_poly.pdbx_seq_one_letter_code
_entity_poly.pdbx_strand_id
1 'polypeptide(L)'
;MENGVTTSAAITQAYLDRINAYDLGQLGFHSFLHVGETALEQAKAADAARANGQTGPLLGIPIAVKDIYDTKDMPTTGGSKALEGWQPGSDAYQIQKLREAGAIIIGKTNTSEFANSGSMSESGWMQTWNAINPSKTSFGSSGGSAVSIAADFAAAAMGTQTGVSLYAPSVGASLTTFRGTDGMSSTRGVMPLTWGQDYAGPIARTMTDLAILLNATTGTDPEDILTKDADRLKPEDWTKALNANSLQGKRIGYIPSSFVSSYADDGTGEAVKAHFADLIAAGATMVEMSSPPSGGSNPGGNVGSEGWARYIELHKDFPYETGDHLLASPLVLLYNQRNLQVRPRMTEAQVQAYINYRTNYKSIIANWMDQSGVDSVVYPGFISDVYNNDGAASQLSSDRATGVLTSNVGLPTVVVPVGTSPNGYSLSMQLVGKAWDDANILGMGYALEQQTKARVLTSFAPKLTYLPNDTTDPQGGTGEPGTKPTEPTEPTEPGPTEPTSPTGPTGPGPTEPSGPTGPTGPTGPTPTPGPTGTTGPVGPTEPPKGSTGKDDAQTEKPPVTISFTDTNGHWAKESIDFLIQKGLINGYPDGSFRPNLGITRAEAVKVLTTELGLTPQTNSFTDVTASHWAAGFIGAAQHAGLMTGYTNGTFKADAPISREEMAALLVRAFKLSDGTTVSFPDIPANSWSYNYIAALTANQIITGYTDGTFRPANNITRAEFSTMVTKVLKLIK
;
A
#
# COMPACT_ATOMS: atom_id res chain seq x y z
N MET A 1 21.01 -7.44 30.70
CA MET A 1 20.65 -6.60 31.87
C MET A 1 20.70 -7.40 33.16
N GLU A 2 19.81 -8.37 33.40
CA GLU A 2 19.74 -9.07 34.70
C GLU A 2 21.06 -9.76 35.13
N ASN A 3 21.78 -10.39 34.20
CA ASN A 3 23.11 -10.97 34.45
C ASN A 3 24.26 -9.94 34.59
N GLY A 4 23.98 -8.64 34.75
CA GLY A 4 24.98 -7.57 34.91
C GLY A 4 25.83 -7.22 33.67
N VAL A 5 25.70 -7.97 32.56
CA VAL A 5 26.54 -7.82 31.33
C VAL A 5 26.39 -6.45 30.64
N THR A 6 25.25 -5.77 30.80
CA THR A 6 24.96 -4.46 30.19
C THR A 6 23.77 -3.81 30.90
N THR A 7 23.63 -2.49 30.77
CA THR A 7 22.56 -1.67 31.36
C THR A 7 21.51 -1.26 30.34
N SER A 8 20.35 -0.80 30.82
CA SER A 8 19.30 -0.21 30.01
C SER A 8 19.79 1.07 29.33
N ALA A 9 20.53 1.92 30.05
CA ALA A 9 21.14 3.12 29.49
C ALA A 9 22.10 2.80 28.32
N ALA A 10 22.95 1.77 28.45
CA ALA A 10 23.86 1.36 27.37
C ALA A 10 23.14 0.78 26.15
N ILE A 11 22.08 -0.01 26.35
CA ILE A 11 21.24 -0.52 25.25
C ILE A 11 20.51 0.64 24.54
N THR A 12 19.96 1.58 25.31
CA THR A 12 19.23 2.73 24.76
C THR A 12 20.15 3.65 23.97
N GLN A 13 21.35 3.95 24.50
CA GLN A 13 22.38 4.68 23.77
C GLN A 13 22.71 3.98 22.44
N ALA A 14 22.95 2.67 22.47
CA ALA A 14 23.32 1.92 21.27
C ALA A 14 22.23 1.89 20.19
N TYR A 15 20.95 2.06 20.55
CA TYR A 15 19.86 2.27 19.60
C TYR A 15 19.81 3.70 19.07
N LEU A 16 19.96 4.71 19.95
CA LEU A 16 20.03 6.12 19.55
C LEU A 16 21.19 6.41 18.58
N ASP A 17 22.36 5.80 18.81
CA ASP A 17 23.52 5.91 17.92
C ASP A 17 23.22 5.34 16.52
N ARG A 18 22.41 4.27 16.44
CA ARG A 18 21.97 3.68 15.16
C ARG A 18 20.93 4.55 14.45
N ILE A 19 19.99 5.13 15.19
CA ILE A 19 19.02 6.11 14.66
C ILE A 19 19.78 7.30 14.06
N ASN A 20 20.73 7.86 14.80
CA ASN A 20 21.56 8.98 14.33
C ASN A 20 22.38 8.62 13.08
N ALA A 21 22.97 7.42 13.03
CA ALA A 21 23.82 7.00 11.91
C ALA A 21 23.05 6.64 10.63
N TYR A 22 21.85 6.05 10.75
CA TYR A 22 21.16 5.40 9.63
C TYR A 22 19.76 5.97 9.34
N ASP A 23 19.01 6.42 10.35
CA ASP A 23 17.67 6.98 10.15
C ASP A 23 17.71 8.48 9.84
N LEU A 24 18.56 9.20 10.58
CA LEU A 24 18.82 10.65 10.46
C LEU A 24 20.11 10.96 9.69
N GLY A 25 20.93 9.94 9.40
CA GLY A 25 22.15 10.05 8.62
C GLY A 25 21.90 10.16 7.11
N GLN A 26 22.97 10.27 6.32
CA GLN A 26 22.89 10.55 4.87
C GLN A 26 22.09 9.53 4.03
N LEU A 27 21.93 8.28 4.52
CA LEU A 27 21.10 7.27 3.85
C LEU A 27 19.60 7.47 4.09
N GLY A 28 19.22 8.03 5.25
CA GLY A 28 17.87 8.48 5.58
C GLY A 28 16.77 7.42 5.43
N PHE A 29 16.69 6.43 6.34
CA PHE A 29 15.53 5.52 6.35
C PHE A 29 14.21 6.21 6.71
N HIS A 30 14.26 7.35 7.41
CA HIS A 30 13.12 8.21 7.74
C HIS A 30 11.98 7.48 8.48
N SER A 31 12.36 6.58 9.39
CA SER A 31 11.44 5.76 10.17
C SER A 31 10.94 6.43 11.46
N PHE A 32 11.63 7.46 11.97
CA PHE A 32 11.17 8.30 13.08
C PHE A 32 10.72 9.69 12.60
N LEU A 33 9.60 10.17 13.14
CA LEU A 33 9.19 11.60 13.08
C LEU A 33 9.70 12.38 14.29
N HIS A 34 9.84 11.71 15.44
CA HIS A 34 10.35 12.31 16.66
C HIS A 34 11.14 11.26 17.45
N VAL A 35 12.40 11.56 17.81
CA VAL A 35 13.22 10.71 18.68
C VAL A 35 13.08 11.27 20.10
N GLY A 36 12.71 10.42 21.06
CA GLY A 36 12.33 10.85 22.40
C GLY A 36 13.52 11.35 23.22
N GLU A 37 13.53 12.66 23.50
CA GLU A 37 14.61 13.36 24.22
C GLU A 37 14.91 12.73 25.60
N THR A 38 13.88 12.24 26.29
CA THR A 38 13.98 11.64 27.63
C THR A 38 14.32 10.14 27.63
N ALA A 39 14.54 9.50 26.48
CA ALA A 39 14.72 8.05 26.40
C ALA A 39 15.88 7.54 27.27
N LEU A 40 17.01 8.27 27.32
CA LEU A 40 18.15 7.96 28.20
C LEU A 40 17.86 8.16 29.69
N GLU A 41 16.97 9.08 30.04
CA GLU A 41 16.56 9.31 31.43
C GLU A 41 15.63 8.19 31.90
N GLN A 42 14.66 7.80 31.06
CA GLN A 42 13.82 6.62 31.26
C GLN A 42 14.68 5.35 31.44
N ALA A 43 15.75 5.21 30.64
CA ALA A 43 16.69 4.10 30.73
C ALA A 43 17.45 4.06 32.06
N LYS A 44 18.01 5.19 32.50
CA LYS A 44 18.69 5.31 33.81
C LYS A 44 17.73 5.04 34.97
N ALA A 45 16.47 5.46 34.86
CA ALA A 45 15.44 5.15 35.85
C ALA A 45 15.13 3.65 35.91
N ALA A 46 15.07 2.96 34.77
CA ALA A 46 14.90 1.51 34.70
C ALA A 46 16.11 0.73 35.27
N ASP A 47 17.33 1.23 35.10
CA ASP A 47 18.53 0.66 35.76
C ASP A 47 18.50 0.84 37.28
N ALA A 48 18.11 2.02 37.78
CA ALA A 48 17.94 2.26 39.21
C ALA A 48 16.81 1.41 39.81
N ALA A 49 15.70 1.26 39.11
CA ALA A 49 14.61 0.34 39.45
C ALA A 49 15.11 -1.11 39.58
N ARG A 50 15.93 -1.58 38.63
CA ARG A 50 16.51 -2.93 38.66
C ARG A 50 17.50 -3.11 39.81
N ALA A 51 18.33 -2.10 40.10
CA ALA A 51 19.23 -2.11 41.26
C ALA A 51 18.46 -2.18 42.59
N ASN A 52 17.26 -1.60 42.63
CA ASN A 52 16.31 -1.70 43.76
C ASN A 52 15.47 -2.99 43.75
N GLY A 53 15.79 -3.97 42.90
CA GLY A 53 15.18 -5.30 42.88
C GLY A 53 13.95 -5.47 41.98
N GLN A 54 13.58 -4.47 41.17
CA GLN A 54 12.54 -4.66 40.16
C GLN A 54 13.03 -5.56 39.02
N THR A 55 12.18 -6.48 38.57
CA THR A 55 12.43 -7.39 37.46
C THR A 55 11.23 -7.42 36.51
N GLY A 56 11.43 -7.88 35.29
CA GLY A 56 10.37 -7.94 34.29
C GLY A 56 10.92 -7.92 32.86
N PRO A 57 10.24 -8.59 31.91
CA PRO A 57 10.77 -8.80 30.56
C PRO A 57 10.84 -7.52 29.72
N LEU A 58 10.07 -6.48 30.07
CA LEU A 58 10.07 -5.17 29.40
C LEU A 58 10.80 -4.07 30.17
N LEU A 59 11.24 -4.32 31.42
CA LEU A 59 11.93 -3.32 32.22
C LEU A 59 13.20 -2.85 31.51
N GLY A 60 13.26 -1.57 31.15
CA GLY A 60 14.40 -0.95 30.47
C GLY A 60 14.57 -1.35 29.01
N ILE A 61 13.51 -1.85 28.34
CA ILE A 61 13.52 -2.23 26.93
C ILE A 61 13.01 -1.06 26.06
N PRO A 62 13.80 -0.57 25.07
CA PRO A 62 13.36 0.49 24.17
C PRO A 62 12.38 0.01 23.09
N ILE A 63 11.21 0.65 23.04
CA ILE A 63 10.10 0.37 22.12
C ILE A 63 9.81 1.63 21.28
N ALA A 64 9.72 1.47 19.97
CA ALA A 64 9.33 2.54 19.04
C ALA A 64 7.80 2.51 18.81
N VAL A 65 7.13 3.66 18.63
CA VAL A 65 5.66 3.68 18.58
C VAL A 65 5.15 4.56 17.45
N LYS A 66 4.22 4.06 16.63
CA LYS A 66 3.66 4.80 15.49
C LYS A 66 3.09 6.16 15.91
N ASP A 67 3.28 7.20 15.10
CA ASP A 67 2.87 8.57 15.45
C ASP A 67 1.35 8.86 15.35
N ILE A 68 0.53 7.83 15.62
CA ILE A 68 -0.89 7.95 15.92
C ILE A 68 -1.22 7.47 17.34
N TYR A 69 -0.22 7.01 18.11
CA TYR A 69 -0.37 6.69 19.53
C TYR A 69 -0.06 7.94 20.36
N ASP A 70 -0.99 8.28 21.26
CA ASP A 70 -0.81 9.35 22.21
C ASP A 70 0.31 9.05 23.20
N THR A 71 1.17 10.04 23.40
CA THR A 71 2.32 10.04 24.30
C THR A 71 2.32 11.36 25.05
N LYS A 72 2.21 11.35 26.38
CA LYS A 72 2.11 12.61 27.15
C LYS A 72 3.36 13.48 27.10
N ASP A 73 4.48 12.90 26.67
CA ASP A 73 5.83 13.47 26.68
C ASP A 73 6.42 13.70 25.28
N MET A 74 5.68 13.42 24.20
CA MET A 74 6.10 13.63 22.80
C MET A 74 4.90 14.00 21.92
N PRO A 75 5.06 14.78 20.83
CA PRO A 75 3.98 15.09 19.90
C PRO A 75 3.29 13.85 19.33
N THR A 76 2.02 13.98 18.91
CA THR A 76 1.30 12.95 18.14
C THR A 76 0.64 13.62 16.95
N THR A 77 1.29 13.57 15.78
CA THR A 77 0.88 14.39 14.62
C THR A 77 0.01 13.63 13.62
N GLY A 78 -0.09 12.31 13.76
CA GLY A 78 -0.69 11.44 12.75
C GLY A 78 0.08 11.39 11.44
N GLY A 79 1.33 11.87 11.40
CA GLY A 79 2.08 12.11 10.16
C GLY A 79 1.61 13.35 9.39
N SER A 80 0.85 14.27 10.00
CA SER A 80 0.32 15.46 9.33
C SER A 80 0.86 16.77 9.92
N LYS A 81 1.24 17.70 9.04
CA LYS A 81 1.54 19.09 9.44
C LYS A 81 0.31 19.83 9.98
N ALA A 82 -0.89 19.33 9.72
CA ALA A 82 -2.11 19.86 10.34
C ALA A 82 -2.10 19.74 11.88
N LEU A 83 -1.28 18.85 12.45
CA LEU A 83 -1.07 18.66 13.89
C LEU A 83 0.40 18.90 14.31
N GLU A 84 1.15 19.71 13.55
CA GLU A 84 2.51 20.11 13.93
C GLU A 84 2.48 20.87 15.27
N GLY A 85 3.21 20.37 16.27
CA GLY A 85 3.20 20.90 17.64
C GLY A 85 2.05 20.43 18.54
N TRP A 86 1.11 19.61 18.06
CA TRP A 86 0.10 18.98 18.94
C TRP A 86 0.74 17.86 19.77
N GLN A 87 0.57 17.96 21.09
CA GLN A 87 1.00 16.95 22.06
C GLN A 87 -0.15 16.66 23.03
N PRO A 88 -0.61 15.40 23.14
CA PRO A 88 -1.72 15.04 24.01
C PRO A 88 -1.31 15.10 25.49
N GLY A 89 -2.25 15.43 26.38
CA GLY A 89 -2.01 15.47 27.83
C GLY A 89 -1.91 14.11 28.54
N SER A 90 -2.06 13.00 27.82
CA SER A 90 -2.08 11.64 28.37
C SER A 90 -1.46 10.63 27.40
N ASP A 91 -1.03 9.48 27.94
CA ASP A 91 -0.60 8.33 27.15
C ASP A 91 -1.82 7.55 26.64
N ALA A 92 -1.75 6.99 25.43
CA ALA A 92 -2.68 5.97 24.95
C ALA A 92 -2.65 4.74 25.89
N TYR A 93 -3.73 3.94 25.95
CA TYR A 93 -3.78 2.75 26.81
C TYR A 93 -2.54 1.85 26.61
N GLN A 94 -2.18 1.63 25.35
CA GLN A 94 -1.05 0.82 24.93
C GLN A 94 0.30 1.35 25.43
N ILE A 95 0.49 2.67 25.38
CA ILE A 95 1.68 3.35 25.87
C ILE A 95 1.74 3.31 27.39
N GLN A 96 0.61 3.58 28.06
CA GLN A 96 0.46 3.44 29.49
C GLN A 96 0.88 2.03 29.95
N LYS A 97 0.38 0.97 29.30
CA LYS A 97 0.72 -0.41 29.65
C LYS A 97 2.18 -0.78 29.43
N LEU A 98 2.79 -0.31 28.33
CA LEU A 98 4.22 -0.51 28.10
C LEU A 98 5.06 0.18 29.18
N ARG A 99 4.71 1.42 29.58
CA ARG A 99 5.38 2.15 30.65
C ARG A 99 5.16 1.51 32.03
N GLU A 100 3.96 1.01 32.32
CA GLU A 100 3.66 0.22 33.53
C GLU A 100 4.52 -1.06 33.62
N ALA A 101 4.81 -1.70 32.48
CA ALA A 101 5.73 -2.84 32.38
C ALA A 101 7.23 -2.45 32.40
N GLY A 102 7.55 -1.16 32.54
CA GLY A 102 8.91 -0.62 32.62
C GLY A 102 9.60 -0.40 31.27
N ALA A 103 8.87 -0.47 30.14
CA ALA A 103 9.43 -0.18 28.83
C ALA A 103 9.73 1.32 28.64
N ILE A 104 10.73 1.60 27.79
CA ILE A 104 11.13 2.94 27.39
C ILE A 104 10.49 3.22 26.04
N ILE A 105 9.81 4.36 25.89
CA ILE A 105 9.33 4.78 24.58
C ILE A 105 10.43 5.62 23.93
N ILE A 106 11.13 5.06 22.94
CA ILE A 106 12.33 5.67 22.35
C ILE A 106 12.01 6.76 21.32
N GLY A 107 10.80 6.78 20.78
CA GLY A 107 10.38 7.79 19.81
C GLY A 107 9.11 7.42 19.05
N LYS A 108 8.60 8.40 18.29
CA LYS A 108 7.42 8.32 17.43
C LYS A 108 7.83 7.97 16.00
N THR A 109 7.33 6.85 15.47
CA THR A 109 7.68 6.38 14.13
C THR A 109 6.76 6.95 13.05
N ASN A 110 7.35 7.20 11.88
CA ASN A 110 6.68 7.71 10.70
C ASN A 110 5.58 6.75 10.21
N THR A 111 4.55 7.33 9.62
CA THR A 111 3.31 6.66 9.21
C THR A 111 2.84 7.28 7.90
N SER A 112 2.07 6.52 7.11
CA SER A 112 1.17 7.21 6.16
C SER A 112 0.24 8.11 6.96
N GLU A 113 0.08 9.34 6.51
CA GLU A 113 -0.72 10.36 7.18
C GLU A 113 -2.15 9.87 7.50
N PHE A 114 -2.56 10.05 8.77
CA PHE A 114 -3.78 9.51 9.39
C PHE A 114 -4.03 8.02 9.13
N ALA A 115 -2.94 7.26 9.00
CA ALA A 115 -2.94 5.84 8.68
C ALA A 115 -3.59 5.46 7.33
N ASN A 116 -3.83 6.43 6.43
CA ASN A 116 -4.76 6.32 5.31
C ASN A 116 -4.25 5.50 4.11
N SER A 117 -2.93 5.37 3.92
CA SER A 117 -2.33 4.51 2.87
C SER A 117 -1.86 3.16 3.40
N GLY A 118 -2.23 2.09 2.69
CA GLY A 118 -1.51 0.82 2.77
C GLY A 118 -0.23 0.83 1.95
N SER A 119 -0.14 1.63 0.89
CA SER A 119 0.90 1.56 -0.15
C SER A 119 2.26 2.09 0.29
N MET A 120 2.29 3.16 1.07
CA MET A 120 3.51 3.85 1.48
C MET A 120 3.40 4.24 2.97
N SER A 121 4.50 4.70 3.59
CA SER A 121 4.43 5.43 4.87
C SER A 121 5.07 6.80 4.73
N GLU A 122 4.24 7.68 4.19
CA GLU A 122 4.51 9.04 3.78
C GLU A 122 3.76 10.06 4.66
N SER A 123 4.46 11.08 5.11
CA SER A 123 3.93 12.11 6.00
C SER A 123 4.15 13.51 5.44
N GLY A 124 3.60 14.52 6.11
CA GLY A 124 3.80 15.95 5.78
C GLY A 124 5.27 16.41 5.79
N TRP A 125 6.20 15.58 6.27
CA TRP A 125 7.65 15.86 6.28
C TRP A 125 8.45 14.91 5.38
N MET A 126 8.18 13.60 5.36
CA MET A 126 9.09 12.62 4.78
C MET A 126 8.45 11.28 4.38
N GLN A 127 9.07 10.63 3.39
CA GLN A 127 8.78 9.27 2.99
C GLN A 127 9.69 8.29 3.76
N THR A 128 9.11 7.28 4.41
CA THR A 128 9.86 6.14 4.98
C THR A 128 10.37 5.22 3.87
N TRP A 129 11.62 4.74 3.96
CA TRP A 129 12.24 3.81 3.00
C TRP A 129 12.42 2.40 3.56
N ASN A 130 12.30 1.37 2.72
CA ASN A 130 12.46 -0.02 3.14
C ASN A 130 13.90 -0.33 3.61
N ALA A 131 14.04 -0.90 4.81
CA ALA A 131 15.34 -1.25 5.40
C ALA A 131 16.10 -2.36 4.64
N ILE A 132 15.39 -3.33 4.06
CA ILE A 132 15.99 -4.50 3.39
C ILE A 132 16.29 -4.17 1.93
N ASN A 133 15.38 -3.47 1.26
CA ASN A 133 15.48 -3.11 -0.15
C ASN A 133 15.31 -1.59 -0.35
N PRO A 134 16.36 -0.76 -0.15
CA PRO A 134 16.29 0.67 -0.45
C PRO A 134 15.81 0.94 -1.88
N SER A 135 15.16 2.09 -2.10
CA SER A 135 14.27 2.42 -3.24
C SER A 135 12.89 1.75 -3.24
N LYS A 136 12.66 0.70 -2.44
CA LYS A 136 11.35 0.05 -2.31
C LYS A 136 10.50 0.63 -1.19
N THR A 137 9.19 0.41 -1.30
CA THR A 137 8.24 0.85 -0.29
C THR A 137 8.50 0.22 1.08
N SER A 138 8.40 1.03 2.14
CA SER A 138 8.28 0.55 3.52
C SER A 138 6.93 -0.15 3.79
N PHE A 139 6.03 -0.14 2.81
CA PHE A 139 4.60 -0.33 2.94
C PHE A 139 4.00 0.64 3.95
N GLY A 140 2.72 0.46 4.24
CA GLY A 140 1.99 1.29 5.16
C GLY A 140 0.76 0.65 5.76
N SER A 141 0.14 1.33 6.72
CA SER A 141 0.56 2.65 7.23
C SER A 141 1.61 2.61 8.35
N SER A 142 2.01 1.44 8.87
CA SER A 142 3.01 1.34 9.96
C SER A 142 4.44 1.10 9.47
N GLY A 143 4.82 1.72 8.34
CA GLY A 143 6.12 1.52 7.70
C GLY A 143 7.30 1.96 8.56
N GLY A 144 7.21 3.13 9.23
CA GLY A 144 8.25 3.57 10.17
C GLY A 144 8.44 2.57 11.31
N SER A 145 7.36 2.05 11.89
CA SER A 145 7.44 0.99 12.91
C SER A 145 8.18 -0.25 12.38
N ALA A 146 7.86 -0.75 11.20
CA ALA A 146 8.53 -1.93 10.63
C ALA A 146 10.01 -1.65 10.28
N VAL A 147 10.30 -0.52 9.66
CA VAL A 147 11.67 -0.13 9.26
C VAL A 147 12.56 0.06 10.49
N SER A 148 12.06 0.67 11.56
CA SER A 148 12.79 0.82 12.83
C SER A 148 13.23 -0.53 13.44
N ILE A 149 12.50 -1.62 13.18
CA ILE A 149 12.81 -2.95 13.72
C ILE A 149 13.62 -3.80 12.75
N ALA A 150 13.42 -3.64 11.44
CA ALA A 150 14.27 -4.28 10.44
C ALA A 150 15.69 -3.69 10.42
N ALA A 151 15.85 -2.41 10.76
CA ALA A 151 17.14 -1.74 10.90
C ALA A 151 17.71 -1.75 12.33
N ASP A 152 17.08 -2.46 13.29
CA ASP A 152 17.52 -2.54 14.70
C ASP A 152 17.74 -1.17 15.35
N PHE A 153 16.73 -0.29 15.29
CA PHE A 153 16.65 1.01 15.98
C PHE A 153 15.83 0.95 17.28
N ALA A 154 15.11 -0.15 17.52
CA ALA A 154 14.47 -0.45 18.80
C ALA A 154 14.38 -1.97 19.01
N ALA A 155 13.98 -2.39 20.21
CA ALA A 155 13.78 -3.81 20.50
C ALA A 155 12.52 -4.34 19.81
N ALA A 156 11.43 -3.59 19.82
CA ALA A 156 10.22 -3.86 19.05
C ALA A 156 9.45 -2.55 18.84
N ALA A 157 8.39 -2.60 18.02
CA ALA A 157 7.58 -1.42 17.74
C ALA A 157 6.07 -1.68 17.88
N MET A 158 5.32 -0.63 18.20
CA MET A 158 3.85 -0.63 18.08
C MET A 158 3.43 -0.03 16.73
N GLY A 159 2.42 -0.63 16.12
CA GLY A 159 1.78 -0.18 14.88
C GLY A 159 0.29 -0.48 14.90
N THR A 160 -0.43 -0.07 13.85
CA THR A 160 -1.88 -0.32 13.77
C THR A 160 -2.26 -1.01 12.47
N GLN A 161 -3.40 -1.72 12.48
CA GLN A 161 -4.01 -2.28 11.28
C GLN A 161 -5.49 -1.94 11.19
N THR A 162 -5.87 -1.21 10.14
CA THR A 162 -7.27 -1.03 9.71
C THR A 162 -7.62 -2.00 8.59
N GLY A 163 -6.74 -2.16 7.60
CA GLY A 163 -6.84 -3.17 6.54
C GLY A 163 -5.61 -4.08 6.50
N VAL A 164 -4.45 -3.46 6.25
CA VAL A 164 -3.18 -4.17 5.98
C VAL A 164 -1.99 -3.65 6.80
N SER A 165 -2.22 -2.62 7.61
CA SER A 165 -1.18 -1.72 8.12
C SER A 165 -0.25 -2.29 9.21
N LEU A 166 -0.48 -3.51 9.72
CA LEU A 166 0.53 -4.26 10.47
C LEU A 166 1.22 -5.27 9.54
N TYR A 167 0.44 -6.11 8.83
CA TYR A 167 1.03 -7.19 8.05
C TYR A 167 1.89 -6.68 6.89
N ALA A 168 1.41 -5.75 6.06
CA ALA A 168 2.14 -5.37 4.85
C ALA A 168 3.54 -4.74 5.14
N PRO A 169 3.67 -3.80 6.10
CA PRO A 169 4.99 -3.39 6.61
C PRO A 169 5.85 -4.55 7.12
N SER A 170 5.26 -5.49 7.86
CA SER A 170 5.99 -6.62 8.43
C SER A 170 6.50 -7.60 7.36
N VAL A 171 5.68 -7.92 6.34
CA VAL A 171 6.07 -8.77 5.20
C VAL A 171 7.23 -8.12 4.44
N GLY A 172 7.08 -6.85 4.06
CA GLY A 172 8.08 -6.09 3.30
C GLY A 172 9.39 -5.84 4.06
N ALA A 173 9.36 -5.93 5.40
CA ALA A 173 10.50 -5.75 6.30
C ALA A 173 11.04 -7.07 6.90
N SER A 174 10.51 -8.22 6.49
CA SER A 174 10.85 -9.56 7.04
C SER A 174 10.73 -9.66 8.56
N LEU A 175 9.62 -9.17 9.08
CA LEU A 175 9.27 -9.15 10.50
C LEU A 175 8.03 -9.98 10.77
N THR A 176 7.80 -10.26 12.05
CA THR A 176 6.55 -10.84 12.53
C THR A 176 5.67 -9.78 13.21
N THR A 177 4.36 -9.98 13.11
CA THR A 177 3.35 -9.17 13.81
C THR A 177 2.15 -10.03 14.18
N PHE A 178 1.45 -9.61 15.23
CA PHE A 178 0.21 -10.24 15.66
C PHE A 178 -0.92 -9.21 15.73
N ARG A 179 -1.98 -9.44 14.95
CA ARG A 179 -3.29 -8.85 15.18
C ARG A 179 -4.12 -9.89 15.95
N GLY A 180 -4.58 -9.56 17.14
CA GLY A 180 -5.58 -10.35 17.85
C GLY A 180 -7.01 -10.11 17.34
N THR A 181 -7.96 -10.83 17.93
CA THR A 181 -9.40 -10.61 17.72
C THR A 181 -9.79 -9.17 18.08
N ASP A 182 -10.75 -8.56 17.36
CA ASP A 182 -11.26 -7.23 17.75
C ASP A 182 -11.73 -7.24 19.21
N GLY A 183 -11.29 -6.25 20.00
CA GLY A 183 -11.55 -6.18 21.44
C GLY A 183 -10.46 -6.82 22.30
N MET A 184 -9.48 -7.54 21.73
CA MET A 184 -8.32 -8.05 22.49
C MET A 184 -7.36 -6.93 22.96
N SER A 185 -7.40 -5.77 22.29
CA SER A 185 -6.47 -4.64 22.45
C SER A 185 -7.26 -3.33 22.40
N SER A 186 -7.08 -2.46 23.39
CA SER A 186 -7.70 -1.12 23.41
C SER A 186 -7.10 -0.20 22.36
N THR A 187 -7.96 0.62 21.77
CA THR A 187 -7.59 1.70 20.83
C THR A 187 -7.73 3.11 21.44
N ARG A 188 -7.96 3.23 22.76
CA ARG A 188 -8.02 4.52 23.46
C ARG A 188 -6.68 5.27 23.36
N GLY A 189 -6.75 6.51 22.89
CA GLY A 189 -5.59 7.37 22.59
C GLY A 189 -4.83 6.95 21.32
N VAL A 190 -5.48 6.25 20.40
CA VAL A 190 -4.93 5.95 19.08
C VAL A 190 -5.78 6.67 18.03
N MET A 191 -5.17 7.46 17.15
CA MET A 191 -5.92 8.18 16.12
C MET A 191 -6.65 7.19 15.19
N PRO A 192 -7.95 7.41 14.92
CA PRO A 192 -8.82 6.43 14.29
C PRO A 192 -8.87 6.57 12.76
N LEU A 193 -9.13 5.46 12.08
CA LEU A 193 -9.51 5.42 10.67
C LEU A 193 -10.85 4.72 10.46
N THR A 194 -11.13 3.64 11.19
CA THR A 194 -12.40 2.90 11.14
C THR A 194 -12.68 2.26 12.50
N TRP A 195 -13.53 2.93 13.29
CA TRP A 195 -13.89 2.47 14.64
C TRP A 195 -14.43 1.03 14.62
N GLY A 196 -13.94 0.20 15.54
CA GLY A 196 -14.28 -1.23 15.66
C GLY A 196 -13.67 -2.15 14.58
N GLN A 197 -12.79 -1.62 13.71
CA GLN A 197 -11.95 -2.39 12.79
C GLN A 197 -10.45 -2.08 12.96
N ASP A 198 -10.10 -0.88 13.42
CA ASP A 198 -8.74 -0.54 13.83
C ASP A 198 -8.25 -1.48 14.95
N TYR A 199 -6.98 -1.89 14.87
CA TYR A 199 -6.33 -2.71 15.90
C TYR A 199 -4.94 -2.17 16.18
N ALA A 200 -4.63 -1.93 17.45
CA ALA A 200 -3.32 -1.56 17.95
C ALA A 200 -2.51 -2.82 18.32
N GLY A 201 -1.34 -3.02 17.70
CA GLY A 201 -0.60 -4.28 17.84
C GLY A 201 0.92 -4.17 17.67
N PRO A 202 1.68 -5.17 18.16
CA PRO A 202 3.14 -5.18 18.08
C PRO A 202 3.68 -5.66 16.73
N ILE A 203 4.84 -5.14 16.35
CA ILE A 203 5.73 -5.59 15.28
C ILE A 203 7.09 -5.90 15.91
N ALA A 204 7.64 -7.09 15.66
CA ALA A 204 8.89 -7.52 16.26
C ALA A 204 9.72 -8.44 15.36
N ARG A 205 10.95 -8.74 15.79
CA ARG A 205 11.86 -9.66 15.08
C ARG A 205 11.55 -11.12 15.31
N THR A 206 10.94 -11.45 16.46
CA THR A 206 10.60 -12.82 16.84
C THR A 206 9.21 -12.93 17.44
N MET A 207 8.63 -14.12 17.32
CA MET A 207 7.36 -14.50 17.93
C MET A 207 7.40 -14.42 19.46
N THR A 208 8.56 -14.63 20.06
CA THR A 208 8.80 -14.46 21.50
C THR A 208 8.67 -12.99 21.93
N ASP A 209 9.27 -12.07 21.17
CA ASP A 209 9.15 -10.62 21.43
C ASP A 209 7.68 -10.16 21.34
N LEU A 210 6.92 -10.68 20.35
CA LEU A 210 5.48 -10.40 20.25
C LEU A 210 4.71 -10.88 21.48
N ALA A 211 4.94 -12.11 21.95
CA ALA A 211 4.25 -12.65 23.13
C ALA A 211 4.53 -11.81 24.40
N ILE A 212 5.77 -11.35 24.57
CA ILE A 212 6.16 -10.46 25.67
C ILE A 212 5.42 -9.12 25.61
N LEU A 213 5.26 -8.55 24.42
CA LEU A 213 4.51 -7.30 24.22
C LEU A 213 3.01 -7.51 24.47
N LEU A 214 2.43 -8.60 23.96
CA LEU A 214 1.01 -8.94 24.13
C LEU A 214 0.63 -9.12 25.61
N ASN A 215 1.54 -9.63 26.45
CA ASN A 215 1.35 -9.70 27.90
C ASN A 215 1.10 -8.34 28.56
N ALA A 216 1.75 -7.27 28.08
CA ALA A 216 1.50 -5.91 28.55
C ALA A 216 0.29 -5.26 27.86
N THR A 217 0.15 -5.46 26.55
CA THR A 217 -0.71 -4.65 25.66
C THR A 217 -2.15 -5.14 25.49
N THR A 218 -2.46 -6.37 25.93
CA THR A 218 -3.80 -6.98 25.82
C THR A 218 -4.50 -7.08 27.18
N GLY A 219 -5.77 -6.70 27.21
CA GLY A 219 -6.59 -6.68 28.42
C GLY A 219 -7.76 -5.72 28.31
N THR A 220 -8.60 -5.67 29.35
CA THR A 220 -9.76 -4.77 29.37
C THR A 220 -9.31 -3.34 29.61
N ASP A 221 -9.92 -2.41 28.87
CA ASP A 221 -9.88 -0.98 29.13
C ASP A 221 -11.31 -0.52 29.42
N PRO A 222 -11.64 -0.11 30.67
CA PRO A 222 -13.01 0.29 31.04
C PRO A 222 -13.59 1.43 30.20
N GLU A 223 -12.74 2.20 29.52
CA GLU A 223 -13.11 3.31 28.63
C GLU A 223 -13.28 2.89 27.15
N ASP A 224 -12.76 1.72 26.73
CA ASP A 224 -12.99 1.15 25.40
C ASP A 224 -14.01 0.01 25.47
N ILE A 225 -15.26 0.33 25.12
CA ILE A 225 -16.41 -0.58 25.14
C ILE A 225 -16.23 -1.88 24.33
N LEU A 226 -15.28 -1.90 23.40
CA LEU A 226 -14.97 -3.09 22.58
C LEU A 226 -14.15 -4.13 23.37
N THR A 227 -13.45 -3.72 24.43
CA THR A 227 -12.48 -4.55 25.16
C THR A 227 -13.04 -5.28 26.38
N LYS A 228 -14.33 -5.08 26.71
CA LYS A 228 -15.00 -5.59 27.92
C LYS A 228 -14.85 -7.10 28.21
N ASP A 229 -14.52 -7.89 27.19
CA ASP A 229 -14.38 -9.35 27.24
C ASP A 229 -12.92 -9.82 27.15
N ALA A 230 -11.95 -8.91 27.00
CA ALA A 230 -10.54 -9.21 26.74
C ALA A 230 -9.91 -10.09 27.83
N ASP A 231 -9.98 -9.69 29.10
CA ASP A 231 -9.37 -10.46 30.21
C ASP A 231 -10.05 -11.83 30.44
N ARG A 232 -11.26 -12.01 29.93
CA ARG A 232 -12.01 -13.28 29.99
C ARG A 232 -11.63 -14.24 28.86
N LEU A 233 -11.04 -13.74 27.78
CA LEU A 233 -10.79 -14.49 26.54
C LEU A 233 -9.31 -14.56 26.13
N LYS A 234 -8.46 -13.66 26.63
CA LYS A 234 -7.01 -13.69 26.44
C LYS A 234 -6.36 -14.80 27.28
N PRO A 235 -5.21 -15.36 26.87
CA PRO A 235 -4.42 -16.21 27.75
C PRO A 235 -3.92 -15.40 28.96
N GLU A 236 -3.78 -16.05 30.11
CA GLU A 236 -3.13 -15.47 31.30
C GLU A 236 -1.72 -14.95 30.98
N ASP A 237 -1.00 -15.67 30.12
CA ASP A 237 0.35 -15.37 29.67
C ASP A 237 0.53 -15.89 28.24
N TRP A 238 0.75 -14.99 27.29
CA TRP A 238 0.95 -15.28 25.87
C TRP A 238 2.23 -16.07 25.60
N THR A 239 3.25 -15.99 26.47
CA THR A 239 4.49 -16.76 26.26
C THR A 239 4.27 -18.27 26.45
N LYS A 240 3.24 -18.67 27.20
CA LYS A 240 2.83 -20.09 27.36
C LYS A 240 2.30 -20.69 26.06
N ALA A 241 1.94 -19.89 25.06
CA ALA A 241 1.54 -20.36 23.74
C ALA A 241 2.73 -20.75 22.84
N LEU A 242 3.96 -20.35 23.19
CA LEU A 242 5.16 -20.56 22.37
C LEU A 242 5.67 -22.00 22.45
N ASN A 243 5.01 -22.88 21.72
CA ASN A 243 5.35 -24.30 21.62
C ASN A 243 5.69 -24.66 20.17
N ALA A 244 6.89 -25.20 19.92
CA ALA A 244 7.36 -25.57 18.59
C ALA A 244 6.52 -26.70 17.95
N ASN A 245 5.77 -27.46 18.76
CA ASN A 245 4.88 -28.53 18.29
C ASN A 245 3.44 -28.05 18.04
N SER A 246 3.14 -26.75 18.08
CA SER A 246 1.77 -26.23 17.96
C SER A 246 1.07 -26.54 16.62
N LEU A 247 1.84 -26.89 15.57
CA LEU A 247 1.33 -27.32 14.27
C LEU A 247 1.09 -28.85 14.19
N GLN A 248 1.55 -29.64 15.16
CA GLN A 248 1.44 -31.10 15.13
C GLN A 248 -0.02 -31.56 15.15
N GLY A 249 -0.44 -32.22 14.07
CA GLY A 249 -1.81 -32.71 13.89
C GLY A 249 -2.83 -31.63 13.53
N LYS A 250 -2.40 -30.37 13.32
CA LYS A 250 -3.28 -29.26 12.92
C LYS A 250 -3.69 -29.36 11.45
N ARG A 251 -4.91 -28.92 11.15
CA ARG A 251 -5.46 -28.87 9.80
C ARG A 251 -5.49 -27.41 9.33
N ILE A 252 -4.63 -27.09 8.36
CA ILE A 252 -4.45 -25.73 7.87
C ILE A 252 -5.13 -25.59 6.51
N GLY A 253 -6.20 -24.79 6.49
CA GLY A 253 -6.94 -24.45 5.29
C GLY A 253 -6.17 -23.54 4.37
N TYR A 254 -6.38 -23.65 3.05
CA TYR A 254 -5.90 -22.67 2.08
C TYR A 254 -6.91 -22.52 0.94
N ILE A 255 -7.02 -21.32 0.38
CA ILE A 255 -7.89 -21.03 -0.77
C ILE A 255 -6.99 -20.88 -2.00
N PRO A 256 -7.10 -21.71 -3.05
CA PRO A 256 -6.16 -21.67 -4.18
C PRO A 256 -6.05 -20.29 -4.85
N SER A 257 -7.17 -19.58 -5.02
CA SER A 257 -7.18 -18.25 -5.63
C SER A 257 -6.47 -17.17 -4.81
N SER A 258 -6.26 -17.38 -3.50
CA SER A 258 -5.54 -16.45 -2.64
C SER A 258 -4.03 -16.39 -2.92
N PHE A 259 -3.50 -17.34 -3.70
CA PHE A 259 -2.08 -17.47 -4.07
C PHE A 259 -1.81 -17.14 -5.55
N VAL A 260 -2.84 -16.72 -6.31
CA VAL A 260 -2.72 -16.37 -7.73
C VAL A 260 -2.89 -14.86 -7.86
N SER A 261 -1.84 -14.16 -8.29
CA SER A 261 -1.95 -12.72 -8.54
C SER A 261 -2.88 -12.45 -9.73
N SER A 262 -3.73 -11.44 -9.57
CA SER A 262 -4.51 -10.88 -10.68
C SER A 262 -3.80 -9.73 -11.40
N TYR A 263 -2.60 -9.37 -10.92
CA TYR A 263 -1.82 -8.20 -11.28
C TYR A 263 -0.54 -8.56 -12.05
N ALA A 264 0.29 -9.47 -11.52
CA ALA A 264 1.55 -9.89 -12.12
C ALA A 264 1.91 -11.33 -11.72
N ASP A 265 2.19 -12.20 -12.69
CA ASP A 265 2.74 -13.53 -12.44
C ASP A 265 4.28 -13.47 -12.42
N ASP A 266 4.83 -13.04 -11.28
CA ASP A 266 6.28 -13.01 -11.00
C ASP A 266 6.77 -14.24 -10.20
N GLY A 267 5.88 -15.22 -9.97
CA GLY A 267 6.16 -16.43 -9.19
C GLY A 267 6.09 -16.25 -7.67
N THR A 268 5.84 -15.07 -7.13
CA THR A 268 5.75 -14.85 -5.67
C THR A 268 4.67 -15.72 -5.02
N GLY A 269 3.47 -15.76 -5.60
CA GLY A 269 2.35 -16.55 -5.07
C GLY A 269 2.65 -18.05 -4.96
N GLU A 270 3.24 -18.66 -6.01
CA GLU A 270 3.67 -20.06 -6.00
C GLU A 270 4.89 -20.28 -5.10
N ALA A 271 5.81 -19.31 -4.99
CA ALA A 271 6.94 -19.38 -4.05
C ALA A 271 6.46 -19.42 -2.59
N VAL A 272 5.46 -18.62 -2.20
CA VAL A 272 4.86 -18.72 -0.85
C VAL A 272 4.16 -20.07 -0.68
N LYS A 273 3.41 -20.53 -1.69
CA LYS A 273 2.70 -21.81 -1.65
C LYS A 273 3.64 -23.03 -1.53
N ALA A 274 4.86 -22.95 -2.06
CA ALA A 274 5.89 -23.97 -1.88
C ALA A 274 6.25 -24.19 -0.39
N HIS A 275 6.20 -23.14 0.44
CA HIS A 275 6.41 -23.22 1.88
C HIS A 275 5.27 -23.93 2.64
N PHE A 276 4.21 -24.43 1.98
CA PHE A 276 3.33 -25.43 2.59
C PHE A 276 4.09 -26.69 3.03
N ALA A 277 5.24 -26.98 2.40
CA ALA A 277 6.16 -28.02 2.85
C ALA A 277 6.63 -27.81 4.30
N ASP A 278 6.83 -26.57 4.75
CA ASP A 278 7.25 -26.25 6.12
C ASP A 278 6.12 -26.51 7.13
N LEU A 279 4.88 -26.12 6.80
CA LEU A 279 3.70 -26.46 7.61
C LEU A 279 3.55 -27.98 7.76
N ILE A 280 3.73 -28.73 6.67
CA ILE A 280 3.67 -30.20 6.67
C ILE A 280 4.82 -30.81 7.48
N ALA A 281 6.04 -30.28 7.35
CA ALA A 281 7.21 -30.73 8.12
C ALA A 281 7.04 -30.48 9.63
N ALA A 282 6.39 -29.39 10.01
CA ALA A 282 5.98 -29.09 11.39
C ALA A 282 4.76 -29.91 11.88
N GLY A 283 4.29 -30.88 11.08
CA GLY A 283 3.28 -31.87 11.46
C GLY A 283 1.84 -31.50 11.12
N ALA A 284 1.60 -30.43 10.34
CA ALA A 284 0.26 -30.04 9.91
C ALA A 284 -0.21 -30.80 8.65
N THR A 285 -1.51 -30.73 8.36
CA THR A 285 -2.14 -31.24 7.14
C THR A 285 -2.79 -30.07 6.39
N MET A 286 -2.43 -29.89 5.12
CA MET A 286 -3.05 -28.85 4.27
C MET A 286 -4.44 -29.30 3.78
N VAL A 287 -5.40 -28.37 3.77
CA VAL A 287 -6.79 -28.60 3.36
C VAL A 287 -7.21 -27.53 2.37
N GLU A 288 -7.63 -27.92 1.17
CA GLU A 288 -8.17 -26.97 0.19
C GLU A 288 -9.57 -26.50 0.60
N MET A 289 -9.83 -25.19 0.51
CA MET A 289 -11.09 -24.56 0.90
C MET A 289 -11.69 -23.75 -0.24
N SER A 290 -13.03 -23.67 -0.24
CA SER A 290 -13.78 -22.71 -1.06
C SER A 290 -13.68 -21.29 -0.48
N SER A 291 -14.01 -20.29 -1.30
CA SER A 291 -14.05 -18.89 -0.87
C SER A 291 -14.96 -18.67 0.36
N PRO A 292 -14.56 -17.78 1.29
CA PRO A 292 -15.30 -17.55 2.53
C PRO A 292 -16.64 -16.84 2.28
N PRO A 293 -17.65 -17.09 3.13
CA PRO A 293 -18.95 -16.41 3.05
C PRO A 293 -18.87 -14.93 3.42
N SER A 294 -19.77 -14.13 2.87
CA SER A 294 -19.97 -12.72 3.24
C SER A 294 -20.62 -12.60 4.62
N GLY A 295 -20.26 -11.55 5.37
CA GLY A 295 -20.90 -11.17 6.63
C GLY A 295 -22.31 -10.58 6.48
N GLY A 296 -22.79 -10.41 5.25
CA GLY A 296 -24.07 -9.77 4.94
C GLY A 296 -23.99 -8.23 4.96
N SER A 297 -25.16 -7.60 4.93
CA SER A 297 -25.28 -6.13 4.86
C SER A 297 -24.72 -5.44 6.10
N ASN A 298 -23.82 -4.48 5.88
CA ASN A 298 -23.36 -3.57 6.93
C ASN A 298 -24.56 -2.72 7.43
N PRO A 299 -24.78 -2.58 8.75
CA PRO A 299 -25.90 -1.81 9.32
C PRO A 299 -25.82 -0.28 9.07
N GLY A 300 -24.71 0.21 8.52
CA GLY A 300 -24.50 1.63 8.26
C GLY A 300 -24.06 2.41 9.50
N GLY A 301 -24.11 3.75 9.38
CA GLY A 301 -23.49 4.67 10.33
C GLY A 301 -22.05 5.03 9.92
N ASN A 302 -21.57 6.18 10.39
CA ASN A 302 -20.24 6.69 10.02
C ASN A 302 -19.19 6.30 11.08
N VAL A 303 -18.60 5.12 10.89
CA VAL A 303 -17.51 4.57 11.73
C VAL A 303 -16.24 5.43 11.76
N GLY A 304 -16.03 6.30 10.76
CA GLY A 304 -14.93 7.27 10.77
C GLY A 304 -15.22 8.44 11.72
N SER A 305 -16.37 9.08 11.58
CA SER A 305 -16.80 10.17 12.48
C SER A 305 -17.05 9.68 13.91
N GLU A 306 -17.49 8.44 14.11
CA GLU A 306 -17.61 7.82 15.44
C GLU A 306 -16.23 7.63 16.10
N GLY A 307 -15.24 7.17 15.35
CA GLY A 307 -13.86 7.07 15.83
C GLY A 307 -13.31 8.44 16.21
N TRP A 308 -13.36 9.40 15.28
CA TRP A 308 -12.81 10.75 15.52
C TRP A 308 -13.51 11.48 16.65
N ALA A 309 -14.83 11.34 16.82
CA ALA A 309 -15.54 11.90 17.97
C ALA A 309 -15.00 11.32 19.30
N ARG A 310 -14.86 9.99 19.40
CA ARG A 310 -14.31 9.33 20.60
C ARG A 310 -12.88 9.76 20.91
N TYR A 311 -12.02 9.90 19.89
CA TYR A 311 -10.64 10.34 20.09
C TYR A 311 -10.60 11.80 20.58
N ILE A 312 -11.32 12.71 19.92
CA ILE A 312 -11.36 14.13 20.30
C ILE A 312 -11.98 14.32 21.71
N GLU A 313 -12.95 13.49 22.10
CA GLU A 313 -13.55 13.51 23.45
C GLU A 313 -12.54 13.21 24.59
N LEU A 314 -11.37 12.64 24.30
CA LEU A 314 -10.28 12.46 25.27
C LEU A 314 -9.46 13.75 25.51
N HIS A 315 -9.58 14.74 24.62
CA HIS A 315 -8.65 15.88 24.51
C HIS A 315 -9.41 17.21 24.53
N LYS A 316 -9.36 17.93 25.65
CA LYS A 316 -10.10 19.20 25.83
C LYS A 316 -9.58 20.35 24.97
N ASP A 317 -8.36 20.21 24.48
CA ASP A 317 -7.52 21.19 23.80
C ASP A 317 -7.12 20.76 22.39
N PHE A 318 -7.76 19.71 21.84
CA PHE A 318 -7.50 19.26 20.47
C PHE A 318 -7.80 20.39 19.46
N PRO A 319 -6.91 20.66 18.49
CA PRO A 319 -6.96 21.90 17.69
C PRO A 319 -8.07 21.95 16.62
N TYR A 320 -8.89 20.91 16.46
CA TYR A 320 -9.99 20.85 15.47
C TYR A 320 -11.29 20.35 16.11
N GLU A 321 -12.43 20.94 15.74
CA GLU A 321 -13.73 20.55 16.31
C GLU A 321 -14.14 19.11 15.94
N THR A 322 -13.72 18.61 14.77
CA THR A 322 -14.02 17.26 14.28
C THR A 322 -12.89 16.74 13.40
N GLY A 323 -12.84 15.42 13.18
CA GLY A 323 -11.95 14.82 12.18
C GLY A 323 -12.21 15.31 10.76
N ASP A 324 -13.43 15.73 10.42
CA ASP A 324 -13.74 16.32 9.10
C ASP A 324 -13.12 17.73 8.94
N HIS A 325 -12.99 18.50 10.02
CA HIS A 325 -12.27 19.78 10.00
C HIS A 325 -10.75 19.57 9.85
N LEU A 326 -10.19 18.58 10.57
CA LEU A 326 -8.78 18.21 10.45
C LEU A 326 -8.45 17.76 9.02
N LEU A 327 -9.21 16.82 8.46
CA LEU A 327 -9.01 16.28 7.11
C LEU A 327 -9.25 17.29 5.98
N ALA A 328 -9.89 18.43 6.27
CA ALA A 328 -10.07 19.53 5.32
C ALA A 328 -8.93 20.57 5.37
N SER A 329 -8.06 20.52 6.37
CA SER A 329 -6.95 21.47 6.54
C SER A 329 -6.02 21.47 5.31
N PRO A 330 -5.56 22.64 4.81
CA PRO A 330 -4.62 22.72 3.69
C PRO A 330 -3.21 22.24 4.04
N LEU A 331 -2.98 21.83 5.29
CA LEU A 331 -1.72 21.21 5.75
C LEU A 331 -1.74 19.67 5.67
N VAL A 332 -2.88 19.08 5.29
CA VAL A 332 -3.02 17.65 4.98
C VAL A 332 -2.48 17.38 3.57
N LEU A 333 -1.85 16.23 3.34
CA LEU A 333 -1.34 15.88 2.01
C LEU A 333 -2.48 15.84 0.98
N LEU A 334 -2.24 16.38 -0.21
CA LEU A 334 -3.30 16.70 -1.20
C LEU A 334 -4.23 15.53 -1.57
N TYR A 335 -3.73 14.29 -1.56
CA TYR A 335 -4.52 13.09 -1.87
C TYR A 335 -5.25 12.49 -0.65
N ASN A 336 -4.91 12.93 0.57
CA ASN A 336 -5.64 12.65 1.81
C ASN A 336 -6.63 13.76 2.17
N GLN A 337 -6.37 15.00 1.74
CA GLN A 337 -7.20 16.16 1.98
C GLN A 337 -8.61 15.95 1.42
N ARG A 338 -9.62 16.35 2.19
CA ARG A 338 -11.05 16.17 1.85
C ARG A 338 -11.76 17.51 1.80
N ASN A 339 -12.81 17.60 0.99
CA ASN A 339 -13.75 18.72 1.09
C ASN A 339 -14.41 18.69 2.47
N LEU A 340 -14.49 19.85 3.14
CA LEU A 340 -15.14 19.94 4.45
C LEU A 340 -16.62 19.52 4.37
N GLN A 341 -16.92 18.35 4.92
CA GLN A 341 -18.26 17.82 5.07
C GLN A 341 -18.38 17.25 6.49
N VAL A 342 -18.86 18.07 7.43
CA VAL A 342 -19.05 17.64 8.82
C VAL A 342 -20.15 16.59 8.88
N ARG A 343 -19.77 15.35 9.18
CA ARG A 343 -20.67 14.20 9.26
C ARG A 343 -20.89 13.81 10.72
N PRO A 344 -22.13 13.52 11.14
CA PRO A 344 -22.42 13.15 12.52
C PRO A 344 -21.76 11.82 12.90
N ARG A 345 -21.42 11.70 14.18
CA ARG A 345 -21.04 10.41 14.80
C ARG A 345 -22.22 9.45 14.85
N MET A 346 -21.98 8.20 15.23
CA MET A 346 -23.02 7.17 15.27
C MET A 346 -23.94 7.34 16.48
N THR A 347 -25.22 7.00 16.32
CA THR A 347 -26.13 6.86 17.47
C THR A 347 -25.83 5.58 18.24
N GLU A 348 -26.22 5.50 19.52
CA GLU A 348 -26.06 4.28 20.34
C GLU A 348 -26.64 3.02 19.66
N ALA A 349 -27.78 3.16 18.98
CA ALA A 349 -28.39 2.08 18.23
C ALA A 349 -27.53 1.64 17.02
N GLN A 350 -26.89 2.57 16.31
CA GLN A 350 -25.95 2.26 15.23
C GLN A 350 -24.67 1.61 15.77
N VAL A 351 -24.13 2.12 16.88
CA VAL A 351 -22.96 1.56 17.59
C VAL A 351 -23.24 0.10 17.96
N GLN A 352 -24.36 -0.19 18.60
CA GLN A 352 -24.72 -1.56 18.99
C GLN A 352 -25.01 -2.46 17.76
N ALA A 353 -25.65 -1.93 16.72
CA ALA A 353 -25.86 -2.66 15.47
C ALA A 353 -24.55 -3.05 14.80
N TYR A 354 -23.55 -2.15 14.78
CA TYR A 354 -22.22 -2.42 14.23
C TYR A 354 -21.44 -3.45 15.06
N ILE A 355 -21.46 -3.37 16.39
CA ILE A 355 -20.88 -4.40 17.28
C ILE A 355 -21.52 -5.77 17.00
N ASN A 356 -22.86 -5.82 16.89
CA ASN A 356 -23.60 -7.05 16.58
C ASN A 356 -23.22 -7.61 15.19
N TYR A 357 -23.08 -6.75 14.18
CA TYR A 357 -22.61 -7.13 12.85
C TYR A 357 -21.20 -7.73 12.86
N ARG A 358 -20.22 -7.05 13.48
CA ARG A 358 -18.84 -7.55 13.64
C ARG A 358 -18.80 -8.89 14.40
N THR A 359 -19.68 -9.07 15.39
CA THR A 359 -19.80 -10.31 16.17
C THR A 359 -20.38 -11.45 15.33
N ASN A 360 -21.47 -11.18 14.61
CA ASN A 360 -22.09 -12.16 13.72
C ASN A 360 -21.16 -12.61 12.60
N TYR A 361 -20.36 -11.70 12.03
CA TYR A 361 -19.42 -12.04 10.96
C TYR A 361 -18.30 -12.99 11.47
N LYS A 362 -17.77 -12.77 12.69
CA LYS A 362 -16.84 -13.70 13.34
C LYS A 362 -17.43 -15.12 13.44
N SER A 363 -18.69 -15.24 13.86
CA SER A 363 -19.40 -16.53 13.95
C SER A 363 -19.63 -17.18 12.58
N ILE A 364 -19.94 -16.39 11.53
CA ILE A 364 -20.09 -16.87 10.15
C ILE A 364 -18.80 -17.51 9.65
N ILE A 365 -17.65 -16.86 9.87
CA ILE A 365 -16.35 -17.40 9.44
C ILE A 365 -15.92 -18.61 10.30
N ALA A 366 -16.18 -18.60 11.60
CA ALA A 366 -15.93 -19.77 12.45
C ALA A 366 -16.69 -21.01 11.94
N ASN A 367 -17.97 -20.88 11.60
CA ASN A 367 -18.76 -21.96 11.01
C ASN A 367 -18.18 -22.47 9.67
N TRP A 368 -17.66 -21.58 8.80
CA TRP A 368 -17.04 -21.98 7.53
C TRP A 368 -15.70 -22.74 7.73
N MET A 369 -14.91 -22.34 8.73
CA MET A 369 -13.72 -23.08 9.15
C MET A 369 -14.07 -24.45 9.73
N ASP A 370 -15.07 -24.51 10.62
CA ASP A 370 -15.53 -25.76 11.25
C ASP A 370 -16.15 -26.74 10.23
N GLN A 371 -16.91 -26.25 9.25
CA GLN A 371 -17.44 -27.06 8.13
C GLN A 371 -16.34 -27.67 7.26
N SER A 372 -15.21 -26.97 7.10
CA SER A 372 -14.03 -27.49 6.40
C SER A 372 -13.13 -28.35 7.31
N GLY A 373 -13.42 -28.37 8.61
CA GLY A 373 -12.64 -29.04 9.64
C GLY A 373 -11.22 -28.51 9.75
N VAL A 374 -11.01 -27.19 9.72
CA VAL A 374 -9.68 -26.56 9.82
C VAL A 374 -9.50 -25.81 11.15
N ASP A 375 -8.29 -25.83 11.69
CA ASP A 375 -7.89 -25.06 12.87
C ASP A 375 -7.56 -23.61 12.51
N SER A 376 -6.89 -23.40 11.37
CA SER A 376 -6.46 -22.09 10.86
C SER A 376 -6.52 -22.08 9.34
N VAL A 377 -6.58 -20.89 8.72
CA VAL A 377 -6.44 -20.71 7.26
C VAL A 377 -5.16 -19.93 6.98
N VAL A 378 -4.32 -20.44 6.07
CA VAL A 378 -3.13 -19.76 5.58
C VAL A 378 -3.41 -18.92 4.34
N TYR A 379 -2.91 -17.69 4.36
CA TYR A 379 -2.85 -16.78 3.24
C TYR A 379 -1.39 -16.38 2.99
N PRO A 380 -1.01 -15.99 1.77
CA PRO A 380 0.30 -15.41 1.53
C PRO A 380 0.39 -13.99 2.11
N GLY A 381 1.60 -13.54 2.42
CA GLY A 381 1.88 -12.14 2.79
C GLY A 381 1.59 -11.19 1.62
N PHE A 382 2.21 -11.47 0.48
CA PHE A 382 1.96 -10.87 -0.83
C PHE A 382 1.92 -11.96 -1.91
N ILE A 383 1.32 -11.64 -3.06
CA ILE A 383 1.29 -12.51 -4.25
C ILE A 383 2.05 -11.94 -5.45
N SER A 384 2.73 -10.80 -5.25
CA SER A 384 3.70 -10.22 -6.17
C SER A 384 4.89 -9.65 -5.39
N ASP A 385 5.96 -9.32 -6.12
CA ASP A 385 7.14 -8.61 -5.63
C ASP A 385 6.84 -7.22 -5.05
N VAL A 386 7.85 -6.65 -4.39
CA VAL A 386 7.79 -5.30 -3.81
C VAL A 386 8.11 -4.23 -4.87
N TYR A 387 7.16 -3.33 -5.11
CA TYR A 387 7.35 -2.20 -6.01
C TYR A 387 8.08 -1.04 -5.35
N ASN A 388 8.45 -0.06 -6.16
CA ASN A 388 9.24 1.09 -5.74
C ASN A 388 8.47 1.98 -4.74
N ASN A 389 9.20 2.87 -4.09
CA ASN A 389 8.64 3.88 -3.18
C ASN A 389 8.27 5.18 -3.93
N ASP A 390 7.86 5.06 -5.18
CA ASP A 390 7.51 6.18 -6.05
C ASP A 390 6.02 6.54 -5.88
N GLY A 391 5.73 7.34 -4.84
CA GLY A 391 4.39 7.87 -4.53
C GLY A 391 3.69 8.68 -5.63
N ALA A 392 4.27 8.76 -6.83
CA ALA A 392 3.67 9.30 -8.05
C ALA A 392 2.93 8.23 -8.89
N ALA A 393 3.14 6.93 -8.64
CA ALA A 393 2.48 5.86 -9.38
C ALA A 393 1.09 5.54 -8.82
N SER A 394 0.09 5.40 -9.70
CA SER A 394 -1.25 4.88 -9.33
C SER A 394 -1.28 3.36 -9.14
N GLN A 395 -0.11 2.73 -9.02
CA GLN A 395 0.05 1.29 -8.85
C GLN A 395 0.10 0.93 -7.36
N LEU A 396 -0.48 -0.20 -6.98
CA LEU A 396 -0.32 -0.72 -5.63
C LEU A 396 1.14 -1.14 -5.42
N SER A 397 1.68 -0.87 -4.23
CA SER A 397 3.09 -1.15 -3.93
C SER A 397 3.42 -2.66 -3.78
N SER A 398 2.39 -3.50 -3.83
CA SER A 398 2.38 -4.95 -4.09
C SER A 398 0.94 -5.38 -4.39
N ASP A 399 0.73 -6.54 -5.02
CA ASP A 399 -0.56 -7.21 -5.01
C ASP A 399 -0.83 -7.80 -3.61
N ARG A 400 -1.91 -7.31 -3.00
CA ARG A 400 -2.41 -7.67 -1.67
C ARG A 400 -3.84 -8.18 -1.72
N ALA A 401 -4.36 -8.48 -2.91
CA ALA A 401 -5.68 -9.04 -3.12
C ALA A 401 -5.75 -10.53 -2.73
N THR A 402 -5.00 -10.93 -1.69
CA THR A 402 -4.89 -12.31 -1.18
C THR A 402 -6.22 -12.82 -0.60
N GLY A 403 -7.23 -11.96 -0.45
CA GLY A 403 -8.52 -12.31 0.15
C GLY A 403 -8.48 -12.53 1.66
N VAL A 404 -7.38 -12.16 2.33
CA VAL A 404 -7.21 -12.34 3.78
C VAL A 404 -8.31 -11.65 4.58
N LEU A 405 -8.99 -12.42 5.44
CA LEU A 405 -10.18 -11.98 6.19
C LEU A 405 -9.90 -11.09 7.40
N THR A 406 -8.63 -11.02 7.81
CA THR A 406 -8.12 -10.50 9.09
C THR A 406 -8.90 -9.29 9.65
N SER A 407 -8.86 -8.13 8.99
CA SER A 407 -9.49 -6.90 9.50
C SER A 407 -10.95 -6.72 9.10
N ASN A 408 -11.38 -7.29 7.98
CA ASN A 408 -12.78 -7.23 7.53
C ASN A 408 -13.73 -7.96 8.48
N VAL A 409 -13.21 -8.96 9.19
CA VAL A 409 -13.95 -9.79 10.15
C VAL A 409 -13.50 -9.51 11.59
N GLY A 410 -12.21 -9.21 11.78
CA GLY A 410 -11.60 -8.96 13.09
C GLY A 410 -11.06 -10.21 13.76
N LEU A 411 -10.33 -11.02 13.02
CA LEU A 411 -9.85 -12.35 13.42
C LEU A 411 -8.38 -12.32 13.83
N PRO A 412 -7.95 -13.23 14.74
CA PRO A 412 -6.56 -13.34 15.11
C PRO A 412 -5.73 -13.77 13.91
N THR A 413 -4.61 -13.09 13.68
CA THR A 413 -3.73 -13.27 12.52
C THR A 413 -2.28 -13.04 12.95
N VAL A 414 -1.46 -14.06 12.75
CA VAL A 414 0.00 -13.96 12.86
C VAL A 414 0.63 -13.92 11.48
N VAL A 415 1.68 -13.11 11.33
CA VAL A 415 2.47 -13.00 10.09
C VAL A 415 3.87 -13.54 10.36
N VAL A 416 4.33 -14.52 9.59
CA VAL A 416 5.63 -15.18 9.84
C VAL A 416 6.47 -15.19 8.55
N PRO A 417 7.73 -14.70 8.56
CA PRO A 417 8.65 -14.88 7.44
C PRO A 417 8.91 -16.36 7.13
N VAL A 418 8.82 -16.73 5.86
CA VAL A 418 9.01 -18.13 5.40
C VAL A 418 10.17 -18.30 4.42
N GLY A 419 10.57 -17.25 3.71
CA GLY A 419 11.65 -17.34 2.72
C GLY A 419 11.83 -16.05 1.91
N THR A 420 12.30 -16.20 0.67
CA THR A 420 12.46 -15.10 -0.31
C THR A 420 11.87 -15.47 -1.66
N SER A 421 11.29 -14.50 -2.38
CA SER A 421 10.82 -14.67 -3.76
C SER A 421 12.00 -14.99 -4.68
N PRO A 422 11.77 -15.47 -5.92
CA PRO A 422 12.83 -15.66 -6.91
C PRO A 422 13.69 -14.41 -7.14
N ASN A 423 13.13 -13.22 -6.88
CA ASN A 423 13.78 -11.92 -7.04
C ASN A 423 14.33 -11.34 -5.73
N GLY A 424 14.36 -12.12 -4.64
CA GLY A 424 15.02 -11.79 -3.37
C GLY A 424 14.18 -11.01 -2.36
N TYR A 425 12.89 -10.76 -2.62
CA TYR A 425 12.01 -10.08 -1.67
C TYR A 425 11.54 -11.01 -0.56
N SER A 426 11.36 -10.50 0.67
CA SER A 426 10.89 -11.28 1.81
C SER A 426 9.50 -11.88 1.56
N LEU A 427 9.37 -13.19 1.78
CA LEU A 427 8.09 -13.91 1.78
C LEU A 427 7.62 -14.14 3.22
N SER A 428 6.31 -14.08 3.41
CA SER A 428 5.67 -14.45 4.66
C SER A 428 4.38 -15.21 4.43
N MET A 429 3.93 -15.93 5.45
CA MET A 429 2.58 -16.46 5.56
C MET A 429 1.79 -15.71 6.62
N GLN A 430 0.48 -15.62 6.42
CA GLN A 430 -0.49 -15.14 7.40
C GLN A 430 -1.34 -16.33 7.84
N LEU A 431 -1.25 -16.73 9.11
CA LEU A 431 -2.13 -17.76 9.68
C LEU A 431 -3.29 -17.05 10.39
N VAL A 432 -4.51 -17.27 9.90
CA VAL A 432 -5.76 -16.66 10.40
C VAL A 432 -6.56 -17.70 11.17
N GLY A 433 -6.99 -17.36 12.39
CA GLY A 433 -7.81 -18.26 13.22
C GLY A 433 -9.26 -17.87 13.34
N LYS A 434 -9.97 -18.67 14.14
CA LYS A 434 -11.30 -18.31 14.65
C LYS A 434 -11.15 -17.22 15.72
N ALA A 435 -12.17 -16.37 15.86
CA ALA A 435 -12.19 -15.35 16.92
C ALA A 435 -12.01 -16.01 18.30
N TRP A 436 -11.13 -15.41 19.12
CA TRP A 436 -10.75 -15.88 20.46
C TRP A 436 -9.93 -17.17 20.51
N ASP A 437 -9.46 -17.67 19.36
CA ASP A 437 -8.45 -18.74 19.28
C ASP A 437 -7.01 -18.18 19.24
N ASP A 438 -6.85 -16.91 19.61
CA ASP A 438 -5.65 -16.09 19.45
C ASP A 438 -4.36 -16.76 19.93
N ALA A 439 -4.39 -17.42 21.09
CA ALA A 439 -3.23 -18.10 21.66
C ALA A 439 -2.77 -19.29 20.81
N ASN A 440 -3.70 -20.08 20.26
CA ASN A 440 -3.35 -21.19 19.37
C ASN A 440 -2.75 -20.68 18.05
N ILE A 441 -3.24 -19.56 17.53
CA ILE A 441 -2.68 -18.93 16.32
C ILE A 441 -1.28 -18.37 16.56
N LEU A 442 -1.05 -17.71 17.69
CA LEU A 442 0.30 -17.28 18.09
C LEU A 442 1.25 -18.50 18.21
N GLY A 443 0.79 -19.60 18.81
CA GLY A 443 1.56 -20.83 18.93
C GLY A 443 1.88 -21.49 17.59
N MET A 444 0.92 -21.56 16.66
CA MET A 444 1.16 -22.05 15.29
C MET A 444 2.16 -21.16 14.54
N GLY A 445 2.09 -19.84 14.72
CA GLY A 445 3.07 -18.90 14.17
C GLY A 445 4.48 -19.13 14.72
N TYR A 446 4.62 -19.38 16.03
CA TYR A 446 5.88 -19.76 16.65
C TYR A 446 6.42 -21.09 16.10
N ALA A 447 5.59 -22.11 15.95
CA ALA A 447 6.00 -23.38 15.34
C ALA A 447 6.50 -23.19 13.89
N LEU A 448 5.83 -22.37 13.08
CA LEU A 448 6.29 -22.02 11.73
C LEU A 448 7.60 -21.24 11.74
N GLU A 449 7.76 -20.26 12.64
CA GLU A 449 9.02 -19.51 12.79
C GLU A 449 10.18 -20.44 13.16
N GLN A 450 9.98 -21.38 14.08
CA GLN A 450 11.01 -22.33 14.48
C GLN A 450 11.35 -23.35 13.38
N GLN A 451 10.43 -23.62 12.47
CA GLN A 451 10.65 -24.44 11.29
C GLN A 451 11.44 -23.69 10.20
N THR A 452 11.08 -22.45 9.87
CA THR A 452 11.67 -21.71 8.73
C THR A 452 12.91 -20.90 9.11
N LYS A 453 12.88 -20.21 10.25
CA LYS A 453 13.89 -19.23 10.71
C LYS A 453 14.29 -18.20 9.64
N ALA A 454 13.36 -17.89 8.75
CA ALA A 454 13.63 -17.24 7.46
C ALA A 454 13.61 -15.70 7.47
N ARG A 455 13.89 -15.06 8.62
CA ARG A 455 14.00 -13.60 8.69
C ARG A 455 15.19 -13.10 7.87
N VAL A 456 14.91 -12.24 6.90
CA VAL A 456 15.92 -11.53 6.12
C VAL A 456 16.44 -10.33 6.92
N LEU A 457 17.77 -10.18 6.98
CA LEU A 457 18.42 -9.05 7.64
C LEU A 457 18.80 -7.96 6.62
N THR A 458 18.76 -6.70 7.05
CA THR A 458 19.30 -5.61 6.22
C THR A 458 20.84 -5.66 6.16
N SER A 459 21.39 -5.41 4.98
CA SER A 459 22.81 -5.11 4.76
C SER A 459 23.10 -3.59 4.81
N PHE A 460 22.07 -2.75 4.85
CA PHE A 460 22.16 -1.30 4.73
C PHE A 460 22.22 -0.55 6.07
N ALA A 461 21.84 -1.21 7.17
CA ALA A 461 22.09 -0.72 8.54
C ALA A 461 23.02 -1.69 9.31
N PRO A 462 24.28 -1.88 8.90
CA PRO A 462 25.21 -2.82 9.55
C PRO A 462 25.48 -2.45 11.01
N LYS A 463 26.14 -3.35 11.75
CA LYS A 463 26.53 -3.07 13.15
C LYS A 463 27.52 -1.89 13.20
N LEU A 464 27.26 -0.94 14.09
CA LEU A 464 28.22 0.15 14.38
C LEU A 464 29.46 -0.38 15.09
N THR A 465 30.63 0.12 14.69
CA THR A 465 31.91 -0.15 15.35
C THR A 465 32.13 0.86 16.46
N TYR A 466 31.98 0.42 17.71
CA TYR A 466 32.39 1.20 18.88
C TYR A 466 33.91 1.10 19.01
N LEU A 467 34.61 2.21 18.82
CA LEU A 467 36.04 2.28 19.07
C LEU A 467 36.27 2.26 20.60
N PRO A 468 37.09 1.33 21.13
CA PRO A 468 37.37 1.28 22.56
C PRO A 468 38.29 2.44 22.94
N ASN A 469 37.70 3.60 23.25
CA ASN A 469 38.30 4.71 24.02
C ASN A 469 37.29 5.79 24.48
N ASP A 470 36.03 5.82 24.01
CA ASP A 470 35.00 6.75 24.53
C ASP A 470 34.37 6.31 25.87
N THR A 471 35.11 5.55 26.69
CA THR A 471 34.72 5.27 28.08
C THR A 471 35.09 6.44 28.99
N THR A 472 34.43 7.59 28.81
CA THR A 472 34.25 8.52 29.93
C THR A 472 33.23 7.90 30.89
N ASP A 473 33.76 7.25 31.93
CA ASP A 473 33.02 6.66 33.03
C ASP A 473 31.98 7.65 33.62
N PRO A 474 30.68 7.30 33.68
CA PRO A 474 29.67 8.13 34.32
C PRO A 474 29.71 8.01 35.86
N GLN A 475 30.88 8.24 36.47
CA GLN A 475 31.03 8.36 37.92
C GLN A 475 31.71 9.67 38.34
N GLY A 476 30.88 10.56 38.92
CA GLY A 476 31.25 11.54 39.94
C GLY A 476 32.52 12.38 39.75
N GLY A 477 32.42 13.50 39.04
CA GLY A 477 33.43 14.56 39.03
C GLY A 477 32.80 15.96 39.06
N THR A 478 32.93 16.68 40.17
CA THR A 478 32.49 18.08 40.29
C THR A 478 33.45 19.02 39.55
N GLY A 479 32.98 19.75 38.55
CA GLY A 479 33.73 20.77 37.80
C GLY A 479 32.83 21.89 37.30
N GLU A 480 33.34 23.13 37.29
CA GLU A 480 32.58 24.38 37.10
C GLU A 480 32.12 24.66 35.65
N PRO A 481 31.13 25.56 35.45
CA PRO A 481 30.42 25.71 34.17
C PRO A 481 31.20 26.52 33.11
N GLY A 482 31.54 25.85 31.99
CA GLY A 482 32.17 26.45 30.83
C GLY A 482 31.19 26.85 29.72
N THR A 483 30.95 28.15 29.58
CA THR A 483 30.58 28.90 28.34
C THR A 483 29.54 28.32 27.37
N LYS A 484 28.41 29.04 27.28
CA LYS A 484 27.32 28.95 26.29
C LYS A 484 27.83 28.94 24.82
N PRO A 485 27.31 28.08 23.93
CA PRO A 485 27.53 28.19 22.49
C PRO A 485 26.88 29.46 21.91
N THR A 486 27.54 30.10 20.95
CA THR A 486 27.03 31.25 20.19
C THR A 486 26.26 30.82 18.94
N GLU A 487 25.32 31.67 18.54
CA GLU A 487 24.44 31.56 17.38
C GLU A 487 25.20 31.43 16.04
N PRO A 488 24.71 30.65 15.06
CA PRO A 488 25.32 30.57 13.73
C PRO A 488 24.90 31.76 12.85
N THR A 489 25.88 32.49 12.33
CA THR A 489 25.69 33.59 11.36
C THR A 489 25.47 33.09 9.93
N GLU A 490 24.61 33.77 9.17
CA GLU A 490 24.35 33.51 7.74
C GLU A 490 25.60 33.54 6.85
N PRO A 491 25.64 32.75 5.76
CA PRO A 491 26.68 32.86 4.73
C PRO A 491 26.39 34.01 3.75
N THR A 492 27.43 34.75 3.39
CA THR A 492 27.37 35.88 2.45
C THR A 492 27.73 35.45 1.02
N GLU A 493 27.05 36.01 0.01
CA GLU A 493 27.34 35.76 -1.41
C GLU A 493 28.69 36.33 -1.88
N PRO A 494 29.40 35.68 -2.82
CA PRO A 494 30.50 36.26 -3.56
C PRO A 494 30.05 36.87 -4.90
N GLY A 495 30.38 38.15 -5.12
CA GLY A 495 30.16 38.87 -6.39
C GLY A 495 31.17 38.51 -7.51
N PRO A 496 30.93 38.96 -8.75
CA PRO A 496 31.59 38.43 -9.95
C PRO A 496 32.90 39.13 -10.33
N THR A 497 33.76 38.44 -11.09
CA THR A 497 34.93 39.00 -11.78
C THR A 497 34.95 38.60 -13.26
N GLU A 498 35.13 39.58 -14.14
CA GLU A 498 35.21 39.39 -15.60
C GLU A 498 36.59 38.88 -16.08
N PRO A 499 36.67 38.19 -17.23
CA PRO A 499 37.92 37.71 -17.81
C PRO A 499 38.54 38.68 -18.84
N THR A 500 39.87 38.67 -18.96
CA THR A 500 40.62 39.37 -20.02
C THR A 500 41.22 38.39 -21.03
N SER A 501 41.21 38.77 -22.32
CA SER A 501 41.87 38.01 -23.41
C SER A 501 43.31 38.46 -23.62
N PRO A 502 44.14 37.63 -24.30
CA PRO A 502 44.77 38.15 -25.52
C PRO A 502 44.90 37.16 -26.70
N THR A 503 45.21 37.77 -27.85
CA THR A 503 45.45 37.32 -29.23
C THR A 503 46.36 36.09 -29.50
N GLY A 504 46.12 35.40 -30.63
CA GLY A 504 47.02 34.37 -31.25
C GLY A 504 48.24 34.95 -32.00
N PRO A 505 48.96 34.21 -32.90
CA PRO A 505 48.38 33.44 -34.04
C PRO A 505 49.15 32.16 -34.54
N THR A 506 48.76 31.66 -35.73
CA THR A 506 49.47 30.76 -36.71
C THR A 506 49.56 29.22 -36.50
N GLY A 507 49.33 28.46 -37.60
CA GLY A 507 49.53 26.99 -37.75
C GLY A 507 50.91 26.63 -38.37
N PRO A 508 51.15 25.47 -39.04
CA PRO A 508 50.19 24.57 -39.74
C PRO A 508 50.44 23.03 -39.63
N GLY A 509 49.60 22.21 -40.28
CA GLY A 509 50.08 20.99 -41.00
C GLY A 509 49.64 19.59 -40.49
N PRO A 510 49.45 18.57 -41.37
CA PRO A 510 48.76 17.30 -41.01
C PRO A 510 49.58 16.00 -41.23
N THR A 511 49.13 14.88 -40.64
CA THR A 511 49.49 13.50 -41.07
C THR A 511 48.43 12.45 -40.64
N GLU A 512 47.86 11.70 -41.59
CA GLU A 512 47.48 10.29 -41.40
C GLU A 512 48.72 9.39 -41.64
N PRO A 513 48.67 8.06 -41.36
CA PRO A 513 48.42 7.15 -42.50
C PRO A 513 47.75 5.77 -42.21
N SER A 514 47.17 5.21 -43.28
CA SER A 514 47.16 3.79 -43.72
C SER A 514 46.38 2.68 -42.95
N GLY A 515 45.55 1.94 -43.70
CA GLY A 515 45.03 0.60 -43.37
C GLY A 515 46.02 -0.55 -43.70
N PRO A 516 45.57 -1.82 -43.82
CA PRO A 516 45.15 -2.32 -45.16
C PRO A 516 44.15 -3.53 -45.23
N THR A 517 43.61 -3.80 -46.45
CA THR A 517 43.13 -5.10 -47.03
C THR A 517 42.08 -5.95 -46.28
N GLY A 518 40.97 -6.49 -46.84
CA GLY A 518 40.66 -7.08 -48.17
C GLY A 518 40.38 -8.61 -48.01
N PRO A 519 39.70 -9.39 -48.92
CA PRO A 519 39.11 -9.08 -50.24
C PRO A 519 37.70 -9.73 -50.58
N THR A 520 37.08 -9.34 -51.72
CA THR A 520 36.20 -10.09 -52.71
C THR A 520 35.12 -11.12 -52.23
N GLY A 521 33.86 -11.24 -52.71
CA GLY A 521 33.13 -10.95 -53.99
C GLY A 521 32.41 -12.24 -54.52
N PRO A 522 31.54 -12.32 -55.57
CA PRO A 522 30.67 -11.32 -56.25
C PRO A 522 29.22 -11.82 -56.69
N THR A 523 28.49 -11.01 -57.49
CA THR A 523 27.38 -11.32 -58.47
C THR A 523 25.91 -11.62 -58.05
N GLY A 524 24.94 -11.10 -58.85
CA GLY A 524 23.45 -11.25 -58.76
C GLY A 524 22.86 -12.34 -59.70
N PRO A 525 21.61 -12.28 -60.27
CA PRO A 525 20.70 -11.12 -60.50
C PRO A 525 19.18 -11.33 -60.17
N THR A 526 18.32 -10.38 -60.58
CA THR A 526 16.82 -10.32 -60.46
C THR A 526 16.07 -11.30 -61.41
N PRO A 527 14.76 -11.63 -61.19
CA PRO A 527 13.64 -10.80 -61.68
C PRO A 527 12.33 -10.78 -60.84
N THR A 528 11.40 -9.87 -61.17
CA THR A 528 10.03 -9.72 -60.62
C THR A 528 8.97 -10.39 -61.52
N PRO A 529 7.72 -10.64 -61.06
CA PRO A 529 6.62 -9.70 -61.35
C PRO A 529 5.59 -9.51 -60.20
N GLY A 530 4.84 -8.40 -60.21
CA GLY A 530 3.67 -8.15 -59.33
C GLY A 530 2.36 -8.70 -59.93
N PRO A 531 1.15 -8.13 -59.68
CA PRO A 531 0.77 -6.98 -58.84
C PRO A 531 -0.04 -7.49 -57.59
N THR A 532 -0.82 -6.74 -56.79
CA THR A 532 -1.37 -5.36 -56.77
C THR A 532 -1.18 -4.70 -55.37
N GLY A 533 -1.77 -3.52 -55.13
CA GLY A 533 -1.91 -2.95 -53.78
C GLY A 533 -3.18 -2.12 -53.60
N THR A 534 -3.65 -2.03 -52.36
CA THR A 534 -4.51 -0.96 -51.82
C THR A 534 -3.93 -0.50 -50.48
N THR A 535 -3.99 0.80 -50.21
CA THR A 535 -3.14 1.47 -49.22
C THR A 535 -3.79 1.60 -47.84
N GLY A 536 -3.15 1.07 -46.80
CA GLY A 536 -3.39 1.43 -45.40
C GLY A 536 -2.32 2.41 -44.87
N PRO A 537 -2.60 3.22 -43.83
CA PRO A 537 -1.65 4.19 -43.29
C PRO A 537 -0.49 3.51 -42.54
N VAL A 538 0.69 4.13 -42.63
CA VAL A 538 1.97 3.60 -42.13
C VAL A 538 2.13 3.89 -40.63
N GLY A 539 2.54 2.89 -39.85
CA GLY A 539 2.86 3.05 -38.42
C GLY A 539 4.27 3.64 -38.18
N PRO A 540 4.51 4.29 -37.02
CA PRO A 540 5.82 4.84 -36.69
C PRO A 540 6.84 3.75 -36.33
N THR A 541 8.10 3.97 -36.72
CA THR A 541 9.25 3.07 -36.50
C THR A 541 10.00 3.37 -35.20
N GLU A 542 10.73 2.37 -34.70
CA GLU A 542 11.58 2.42 -33.50
C GLU A 542 13.09 2.25 -33.86
N PRO A 543 14.08 2.36 -32.95
CA PRO A 543 14.85 3.58 -32.75
C PRO A 543 16.38 3.42 -32.97
N PRO A 544 17.18 4.52 -32.93
CA PRO A 544 18.63 4.44 -32.81
C PRO A 544 19.11 4.53 -31.34
N LYS A 545 20.15 3.75 -30.99
CA LYS A 545 20.87 3.83 -29.70
C LYS A 545 21.93 4.94 -29.72
N GLY A 546 22.12 5.64 -28.59
CA GLY A 546 23.47 6.09 -28.20
C GLY A 546 23.61 7.37 -27.38
N SER A 547 24.32 7.22 -26.25
CA SER A 547 25.15 8.21 -25.56
C SER A 547 24.56 9.12 -24.46
N THR A 548 25.42 9.39 -23.49
CA THR A 548 25.24 10.10 -22.22
C THR A 548 25.39 11.62 -22.34
N GLY A 549 24.62 12.39 -21.57
CA GLY A 549 24.76 13.84 -21.42
C GLY A 549 23.97 14.34 -20.20
N LYS A 550 24.47 15.40 -19.55
CA LYS A 550 23.98 15.95 -18.27
C LYS A 550 22.87 16.99 -18.41
N ASP A 551 22.18 17.19 -17.28
CA ASP A 551 21.55 18.42 -16.76
C ASP A 551 20.73 19.31 -17.71
N ASP A 552 19.43 19.46 -17.43
CA ASP A 552 18.74 20.76 -17.54
C ASP A 552 17.44 20.77 -16.71
N ALA A 553 17.10 21.92 -16.13
CA ALA A 553 16.00 22.07 -15.18
C ALA A 553 14.61 22.12 -15.86
N GLN A 554 13.62 21.41 -15.30
CA GLN A 554 12.23 21.51 -15.77
C GLN A 554 11.51 22.72 -15.18
N THR A 555 11.36 23.77 -15.98
CA THR A 555 10.32 24.79 -15.81
C THR A 555 8.94 24.17 -16.07
N GLU A 556 7.94 24.49 -15.24
CA GLU A 556 6.56 24.06 -15.47
C GLU A 556 6.05 24.46 -16.87
N LYS A 557 5.45 23.51 -17.58
CA LYS A 557 4.91 23.72 -18.92
C LYS A 557 3.45 24.20 -18.82
N PRO A 558 3.07 25.33 -19.44
CA PRO A 558 1.70 25.83 -19.37
C PRO A 558 0.71 24.84 -20.00
N PRO A 559 -0.57 24.86 -19.58
CA PRO A 559 -1.58 23.93 -20.07
C PRO A 559 -1.74 24.05 -21.59
N VAL A 560 -1.51 22.95 -22.30
CA VAL A 560 -1.60 22.94 -23.76
C VAL A 560 -3.07 23.11 -24.17
N THR A 561 -3.39 24.28 -24.73
CA THR A 561 -4.73 24.56 -25.27
C THR A 561 -4.97 23.78 -26.56
N ILE A 562 -5.32 22.50 -26.44
CA ILE A 562 -5.62 21.65 -27.59
C ILE A 562 -7.02 22.02 -28.12
N SER A 563 -7.07 22.51 -29.34
CA SER A 563 -8.30 22.85 -30.06
C SER A 563 -8.27 22.20 -31.44
N PHE A 564 -9.29 21.41 -31.75
CA PHE A 564 -9.47 20.81 -33.08
C PHE A 564 -10.39 21.69 -33.93
N THR A 565 -10.13 21.73 -35.23
CA THR A 565 -10.85 22.60 -36.18
C THR A 565 -12.35 22.30 -36.25
N ASP A 566 -12.77 21.10 -35.85
CA ASP A 566 -14.12 20.57 -35.96
C ASP A 566 -14.80 20.25 -34.61
N THR A 567 -14.19 20.62 -33.46
CA THR A 567 -14.81 20.48 -32.13
C THR A 567 -15.29 21.79 -31.52
N ASN A 568 -14.94 22.94 -32.10
CA ASN A 568 -15.46 24.23 -31.62
C ASN A 568 -16.98 24.33 -31.82
N GLY A 569 -17.71 24.59 -30.72
CA GLY A 569 -19.17 24.58 -30.69
C GLY A 569 -19.79 23.17 -30.69
N HIS A 570 -19.00 22.10 -30.69
CA HIS A 570 -19.52 20.73 -30.66
C HIS A 570 -19.92 20.32 -29.23
N TRP A 571 -21.10 19.70 -29.06
CA TRP A 571 -21.66 19.34 -27.75
C TRP A 571 -20.75 18.44 -26.89
N ALA A 572 -19.93 17.60 -27.54
CA ALA A 572 -18.99 16.71 -26.86
C ALA A 572 -17.61 17.34 -26.56
N LYS A 573 -17.37 18.62 -26.88
CA LYS A 573 -16.03 19.23 -26.84
C LYS A 573 -15.33 19.03 -25.48
N GLU A 574 -16.01 19.33 -24.37
CA GLU A 574 -15.42 19.20 -23.03
C GLU A 574 -15.00 17.76 -22.69
N SER A 575 -15.77 16.77 -23.17
CA SER A 575 -15.45 15.35 -22.97
C SER A 575 -14.28 14.90 -23.86
N ILE A 576 -14.19 15.45 -25.07
CA ILE A 576 -13.06 15.22 -25.98
C ILE A 576 -11.78 15.81 -25.37
N ASP A 577 -11.81 17.09 -24.98
CA ASP A 577 -10.68 17.79 -24.36
C ASP A 577 -10.19 17.06 -23.10
N PHE A 578 -11.11 16.54 -22.26
CA PHE A 578 -10.76 15.78 -21.04
C PHE A 578 -9.97 14.49 -21.33
N LEU A 579 -10.39 13.68 -22.31
CA LEU A 579 -9.67 12.44 -22.64
C LEU A 579 -8.35 12.70 -23.37
N ILE A 580 -8.27 13.80 -24.11
CA ILE A 580 -7.06 14.29 -24.78
C ILE A 580 -6.05 14.77 -23.74
N GLN A 581 -6.47 15.52 -22.71
CA GLN A 581 -5.62 15.93 -21.59
C GLN A 581 -5.10 14.74 -20.77
N LYS A 582 -5.90 13.66 -20.66
CA LYS A 582 -5.46 12.38 -20.08
C LYS A 582 -4.60 11.52 -21.02
N GLY A 583 -4.32 11.96 -22.25
CA GLY A 583 -3.50 11.23 -23.23
C GLY A 583 -4.15 9.94 -23.78
N LEU A 584 -5.45 9.72 -23.54
CA LEU A 584 -6.12 8.46 -23.85
C LEU A 584 -6.51 8.33 -25.33
N ILE A 585 -7.00 9.43 -25.91
CA ILE A 585 -7.40 9.53 -27.31
C ILE A 585 -6.66 10.68 -27.97
N ASN A 586 -6.49 10.64 -29.29
CA ASN A 586 -5.85 11.68 -30.10
C ASN A 586 -6.75 12.11 -31.27
N GLY A 587 -6.50 13.31 -31.80
CA GLY A 587 -7.02 13.74 -33.10
C GLY A 587 -6.21 13.19 -34.28
N TYR A 588 -6.58 13.60 -35.49
CA TYR A 588 -5.92 13.22 -36.74
C TYR A 588 -4.79 14.21 -37.09
N PRO A 589 -3.80 13.81 -37.91
CA PRO A 589 -2.69 14.68 -38.32
C PRO A 589 -3.08 15.96 -39.09
N ASP A 590 -4.32 16.05 -39.56
CA ASP A 590 -4.88 17.22 -40.25
C ASP A 590 -5.47 18.27 -39.28
N GLY A 591 -5.38 18.06 -37.96
CA GLY A 591 -5.93 18.96 -36.94
C GLY A 591 -7.42 18.79 -36.67
N SER A 592 -8.07 17.76 -37.23
CA SER A 592 -9.46 17.37 -36.92
C SER A 592 -9.53 16.31 -35.81
N PHE A 593 -10.62 16.26 -35.06
CA PHE A 593 -10.95 15.15 -34.16
C PHE A 593 -11.95 14.16 -34.78
N ARG A 594 -12.75 14.63 -35.75
CA ARG A 594 -13.85 13.93 -36.44
C ARG A 594 -14.89 13.39 -35.45
N PRO A 595 -15.55 14.26 -34.66
CA PRO A 595 -16.43 13.83 -33.57
C PRO A 595 -17.59 12.93 -34.01
N ASN A 596 -18.09 13.13 -35.24
CA ASN A 596 -19.19 12.35 -35.83
C ASN A 596 -18.75 11.07 -36.56
N LEU A 597 -17.46 10.78 -36.63
CA LEU A 597 -16.95 9.52 -37.19
C LEU A 597 -17.16 8.38 -36.17
N GLY A 598 -17.48 7.19 -36.65
CA GLY A 598 -17.59 6.00 -35.79
C GLY A 598 -16.24 5.65 -35.14
N ILE A 599 -16.26 5.07 -33.94
CA ILE A 599 -15.06 4.52 -33.30
C ILE A 599 -15.01 2.99 -33.48
N THR A 600 -13.83 2.45 -33.77
CA THR A 600 -13.62 1.01 -33.90
C THR A 600 -13.56 0.30 -32.55
N ARG A 601 -13.82 -1.01 -32.56
CA ARG A 601 -13.66 -1.89 -31.38
C ARG A 601 -12.22 -1.90 -30.87
N ALA A 602 -11.24 -1.88 -31.79
CA ALA A 602 -9.82 -1.77 -31.45
C ALA A 602 -9.46 -0.46 -30.74
N GLU A 603 -9.94 0.70 -31.23
CA GLU A 603 -9.73 2.00 -30.58
C GLU A 603 -10.39 2.05 -29.19
N ALA A 604 -11.65 1.62 -29.08
CA ALA A 604 -12.39 1.61 -27.81
C ALA A 604 -11.69 0.74 -26.75
N VAL A 605 -11.25 -0.47 -27.13
CA VAL A 605 -10.47 -1.35 -26.25
C VAL A 605 -9.11 -0.75 -25.89
N LYS A 606 -8.38 -0.19 -26.85
CA LYS A 606 -7.06 0.41 -26.59
C LYS A 606 -7.15 1.56 -25.58
N VAL A 607 -8.15 2.43 -25.69
CA VAL A 607 -8.40 3.50 -24.71
C VAL A 607 -8.65 2.94 -23.30
N LEU A 608 -9.58 1.98 -23.18
CA LEU A 608 -10.00 1.48 -21.87
C LEU A 608 -8.97 0.57 -21.20
N THR A 609 -8.26 -0.26 -21.97
CA THR A 609 -7.13 -1.05 -21.46
C THR A 609 -5.97 -0.15 -21.02
N THR A 610 -5.71 0.96 -21.71
CA THR A 610 -4.70 1.95 -21.29
C THR A 610 -5.10 2.62 -19.97
N GLU A 611 -6.35 3.10 -19.83
CA GLU A 611 -6.81 3.76 -18.59
C GLU A 611 -6.89 2.79 -17.40
N LEU A 612 -7.18 1.52 -17.65
CA LEU A 612 -7.14 0.45 -16.63
C LEU A 612 -5.72 -0.07 -16.34
N GLY A 613 -4.68 0.43 -17.01
CA GLY A 613 -3.30 -0.02 -16.83
C GLY A 613 -3.03 -1.46 -17.25
N LEU A 614 -3.86 -2.05 -18.13
CA LEU A 614 -3.78 -3.46 -18.50
C LEU A 614 -2.62 -3.70 -19.48
N THR A 615 -1.67 -4.54 -19.07
CA THR A 615 -0.52 -4.96 -19.89
C THR A 615 -0.99 -5.65 -21.19
N PRO A 616 -0.40 -5.30 -22.36
CA PRO A 616 -0.66 -5.99 -23.61
C PRO A 616 -0.44 -7.52 -23.51
N GLN A 617 -1.39 -8.31 -24.03
CA GLN A 617 -1.35 -9.78 -24.01
C GLN A 617 -1.56 -10.36 -25.42
N THR A 618 -1.18 -11.62 -25.62
CA THR A 618 -1.62 -12.37 -26.81
C THR A 618 -3.14 -12.55 -26.80
N ASN A 619 -3.74 -12.71 -27.98
CA ASN A 619 -5.18 -12.95 -28.14
C ASN A 619 -5.42 -14.26 -28.89
N SER A 620 -6.61 -14.85 -28.74
CA SER A 620 -6.98 -16.10 -29.43
C SER A 620 -8.01 -15.92 -30.55
N PHE A 621 -8.21 -14.69 -31.04
CA PHE A 621 -9.16 -14.40 -32.11
C PHE A 621 -8.58 -14.71 -33.48
N THR A 622 -9.39 -15.35 -34.33
CA THR A 622 -8.95 -15.87 -35.64
C THR A 622 -8.67 -14.79 -36.68
N ASP A 623 -9.13 -13.56 -36.45
CA ASP A 623 -8.99 -12.39 -37.33
C ASP A 623 -8.06 -11.30 -36.78
N VAL A 624 -7.42 -11.49 -35.62
CA VAL A 624 -6.50 -10.50 -35.01
C VAL A 624 -5.08 -11.08 -34.91
N THR A 625 -4.33 -10.94 -36.00
CA THR A 625 -2.93 -11.36 -36.07
C THR A 625 -2.05 -10.56 -35.09
N ALA A 626 -0.94 -11.15 -34.64
CA ALA A 626 0.01 -10.48 -33.73
C ALA A 626 0.62 -9.18 -34.31
N SER A 627 0.58 -9.00 -35.64
CA SER A 627 0.98 -7.77 -36.35
C SER A 627 -0.07 -6.67 -36.36
N HIS A 628 -1.30 -6.93 -35.93
CA HIS A 628 -2.33 -5.90 -35.82
C HIS A 628 -1.96 -4.92 -34.70
N TRP A 629 -2.01 -3.61 -34.98
CA TRP A 629 -1.55 -2.56 -34.05
C TRP A 629 -2.20 -2.63 -32.66
N ALA A 630 -3.44 -3.13 -32.58
CA ALA A 630 -4.17 -3.32 -31.34
C ALA A 630 -4.13 -4.75 -30.76
N ALA A 631 -3.41 -5.70 -31.37
CA ALA A 631 -3.43 -7.12 -30.95
C ALA A 631 -3.16 -7.32 -29.46
N GLY A 632 -2.17 -6.59 -28.92
CA GLY A 632 -1.84 -6.61 -27.50
C GLY A 632 -2.96 -6.10 -26.59
N PHE A 633 -3.59 -4.98 -26.94
CA PHE A 633 -4.72 -4.42 -26.19
C PHE A 633 -5.98 -5.28 -26.31
N ILE A 634 -6.21 -5.89 -27.47
CA ILE A 634 -7.32 -6.84 -27.71
C ILE A 634 -7.13 -8.10 -26.85
N GLY A 635 -5.90 -8.62 -26.76
CA GLY A 635 -5.57 -9.72 -25.85
C GLY A 635 -5.77 -9.33 -24.39
N ALA A 636 -5.34 -8.12 -23.99
CA ALA A 636 -5.53 -7.62 -22.63
C ALA A 636 -7.02 -7.52 -22.25
N ALA A 637 -7.86 -6.97 -23.15
CA ALA A 637 -9.31 -6.93 -22.96
C ALA A 637 -10.00 -8.30 -22.99
N GLN A 638 -9.44 -9.28 -23.71
CA GLN A 638 -9.91 -10.66 -23.70
C GLN A 638 -9.64 -11.32 -22.34
N HIS A 639 -8.41 -11.21 -21.83
CA HIS A 639 -7.99 -11.83 -20.57
C HIS A 639 -8.64 -11.16 -19.35
N ALA A 640 -8.80 -9.84 -19.35
CA ALA A 640 -9.55 -9.11 -18.33
C ALA A 640 -11.08 -9.27 -18.44
N GLY A 641 -11.58 -10.10 -19.36
CA GLY A 641 -13.00 -10.40 -19.54
C GLY A 641 -13.84 -9.22 -20.02
N LEU A 642 -13.22 -8.16 -20.57
CA LEU A 642 -13.91 -6.95 -21.02
C LEU A 642 -14.69 -7.20 -22.32
N MET A 643 -14.07 -7.90 -23.27
CA MET A 643 -14.71 -8.31 -24.53
C MET A 643 -14.32 -9.74 -24.91
N THR A 644 -15.32 -10.57 -25.20
CA THR A 644 -15.17 -12.00 -25.53
C THR A 644 -15.17 -12.30 -27.03
N GLY A 645 -15.23 -11.28 -27.88
CA GLY A 645 -15.42 -11.44 -29.33
C GLY A 645 -16.80 -12.02 -29.71
N TYR A 646 -16.90 -12.53 -30.93
CA TYR A 646 -18.09 -13.16 -31.50
C TYR A 646 -18.00 -14.70 -31.45
N THR A 647 -19.15 -15.38 -31.51
CA THR A 647 -19.28 -16.85 -31.39
C THR A 647 -18.54 -17.65 -32.46
N ASN A 648 -18.13 -17.03 -33.57
CA ASN A 648 -17.29 -17.63 -34.62
C ASN A 648 -15.77 -17.48 -34.36
N GLY A 649 -15.37 -17.02 -33.16
CA GLY A 649 -13.96 -16.83 -32.79
C GLY A 649 -13.31 -15.55 -33.33
N THR A 650 -14.08 -14.63 -33.91
CA THR A 650 -13.56 -13.34 -34.42
C THR A 650 -13.74 -12.21 -33.41
N PHE A 651 -12.86 -11.21 -33.43
CA PHE A 651 -13.00 -9.97 -32.68
C PHE A 651 -13.54 -8.81 -33.52
N LYS A 652 -13.26 -8.77 -34.83
CA LYS A 652 -13.54 -7.68 -35.78
C LYS A 652 -12.95 -6.34 -35.31
N ALA A 653 -11.63 -6.28 -35.25
CA ALA A 653 -10.88 -5.15 -34.68
C ALA A 653 -11.26 -3.77 -35.30
N ASP A 654 -11.28 -3.68 -36.62
CA ASP A 654 -11.58 -2.45 -37.36
C ASP A 654 -13.08 -2.19 -37.58
N ALA A 655 -13.96 -3.07 -37.09
CA ALA A 655 -15.40 -2.81 -37.14
C ALA A 655 -15.77 -1.73 -36.11
N PRO A 656 -16.71 -0.82 -36.43
CA PRO A 656 -17.28 0.09 -35.45
C PRO A 656 -17.90 -0.67 -34.26
N ILE A 657 -17.76 -0.13 -33.05
CA ILE A 657 -18.39 -0.72 -31.85
C ILE A 657 -19.86 -0.27 -31.73
N SER A 658 -20.75 -1.19 -31.39
CA SER A 658 -22.17 -0.87 -31.16
C SER A 658 -22.40 -0.24 -29.78
N ARG A 659 -23.55 0.42 -29.62
CA ARG A 659 -23.98 1.03 -28.35
C ARG A 659 -24.12 0.02 -27.23
N GLU A 660 -24.63 -1.18 -27.53
CA GLU A 660 -24.72 -2.26 -26.54
C GLU A 660 -23.37 -2.93 -26.20
N GLU A 661 -22.47 -3.05 -27.18
CA GLU A 661 -21.11 -3.55 -26.94
C GLU A 661 -20.31 -2.58 -26.07
N MET A 662 -20.44 -1.27 -26.31
CA MET A 662 -19.82 -0.24 -25.47
C MET A 662 -20.40 -0.21 -24.05
N ALA A 663 -21.71 -0.43 -23.88
CA ALA A 663 -22.33 -0.54 -22.57
C ALA A 663 -21.75 -1.72 -21.77
N ALA A 664 -21.69 -2.90 -22.38
CA ALA A 664 -21.11 -4.09 -21.76
C ALA A 664 -19.62 -3.91 -21.42
N LEU A 665 -18.87 -3.28 -22.32
CA LEU A 665 -17.45 -2.97 -22.13
C LEU A 665 -17.22 -2.04 -20.92
N LEU A 666 -17.99 -0.94 -20.79
CA LEU A 666 -17.85 -0.01 -19.66
C LEU A 666 -18.23 -0.63 -18.32
N VAL A 667 -19.33 -1.41 -18.24
CA VAL A 667 -19.71 -2.08 -16.98
C VAL A 667 -18.65 -3.08 -16.54
N ARG A 668 -18.10 -3.87 -17.47
CA ARG A 668 -17.06 -4.85 -17.15
C ARG A 668 -15.73 -4.20 -16.78
N ALA A 669 -15.39 -3.08 -17.43
CA ALA A 669 -14.19 -2.28 -17.15
C ALA A 669 -14.22 -1.69 -15.73
N PHE A 670 -15.32 -1.02 -15.37
CA PHE A 670 -15.40 -0.21 -14.15
C PHE A 670 -16.30 -0.79 -13.06
N LYS A 671 -16.72 -2.05 -13.20
CA LYS A 671 -17.56 -2.82 -12.25
C LYS A 671 -18.81 -2.06 -11.79
N LEU A 672 -19.43 -1.33 -12.72
CA LEU A 672 -20.61 -0.50 -12.45
C LEU A 672 -21.77 -1.36 -11.93
N SER A 673 -22.39 -0.94 -10.83
CA SER A 673 -23.48 -1.67 -10.18
C SER A 673 -24.83 -1.43 -10.84
N ASP A 674 -25.70 -2.45 -10.80
CA ASP A 674 -27.08 -2.38 -11.27
C ASP A 674 -27.94 -1.53 -10.32
N GLY A 675 -28.66 -0.55 -10.86
CA GLY A 675 -29.58 0.30 -10.10
C GLY A 675 -30.88 0.56 -10.86
N THR A 676 -31.98 0.01 -10.36
CA THR A 676 -33.35 0.11 -10.92
C THR A 676 -33.57 -0.52 -12.31
N THR A 677 -34.81 -0.96 -12.52
CA THR A 677 -35.32 -1.46 -13.81
C THR A 677 -35.43 -0.30 -14.81
N VAL A 678 -34.81 -0.44 -15.98
CA VAL A 678 -34.84 0.57 -17.05
C VAL A 678 -35.69 0.06 -18.21
N SER A 679 -36.53 0.93 -18.79
CA SER A 679 -37.45 0.56 -19.85
C SER A 679 -37.22 1.45 -21.08
N PHE A 680 -36.34 1.01 -21.97
CA PHE A 680 -36.24 1.51 -23.34
C PHE A 680 -37.13 0.63 -24.23
N PRO A 681 -38.05 1.17 -25.07
CA PRO A 681 -39.00 0.37 -25.85
C PRO A 681 -38.36 -0.60 -26.84
N ASP A 682 -37.11 -0.35 -27.21
CA ASP A 682 -36.30 -1.14 -28.15
C ASP A 682 -35.27 -2.06 -27.47
N ILE A 683 -35.33 -2.21 -26.14
CA ILE A 683 -34.54 -3.21 -25.40
C ILE A 683 -35.47 -4.14 -24.61
N PRO A 684 -35.74 -5.35 -25.14
CA PRO A 684 -36.41 -6.40 -24.39
C PRO A 684 -35.66 -6.77 -23.11
N ALA A 685 -36.40 -7.05 -22.03
CA ALA A 685 -35.81 -7.44 -20.73
C ALA A 685 -35.00 -8.76 -20.76
N ASN A 686 -35.15 -9.56 -21.83
CA ASN A 686 -34.36 -10.76 -22.09
C ASN A 686 -33.17 -10.52 -23.05
N SER A 687 -32.87 -9.27 -23.41
CA SER A 687 -31.66 -8.95 -24.19
C SER A 687 -30.40 -9.23 -23.37
N TRP A 688 -29.37 -9.79 -24.01
CA TRP A 688 -28.05 -9.99 -23.41
C TRP A 688 -27.43 -8.68 -22.90
N SER A 689 -27.81 -7.55 -23.50
CA SER A 689 -27.32 -6.22 -23.20
C SER A 689 -28.14 -5.47 -22.14
N TYR A 690 -29.28 -6.02 -21.70
CA TYR A 690 -30.25 -5.34 -20.83
C TYR A 690 -29.63 -4.83 -19.53
N ASN A 691 -29.00 -5.70 -18.74
CA ASN A 691 -28.40 -5.31 -17.46
C ASN A 691 -27.29 -4.28 -17.62
N TYR A 692 -26.44 -4.41 -18.66
CA TYR A 692 -25.36 -3.45 -18.89
C TYR A 692 -25.88 -2.05 -19.22
N ILE A 693 -26.97 -1.96 -19.98
CA ILE A 693 -27.61 -0.69 -20.34
C ILE A 693 -28.39 -0.11 -19.14
N ALA A 694 -28.98 -0.97 -18.30
CA ALA A 694 -29.57 -0.56 -17.02
C ALA A 694 -28.52 0.07 -16.09
N ALA A 695 -27.38 -0.60 -15.87
CA ALA A 695 -26.27 -0.08 -15.07
C ALA A 695 -25.74 1.27 -15.59
N LEU A 696 -25.57 1.44 -16.91
CA LEU A 696 -25.15 2.74 -17.48
C LEU A 696 -26.16 3.86 -17.24
N THR A 697 -27.46 3.55 -17.23
CA THR A 697 -28.53 4.53 -17.00
C THR A 697 -28.63 4.89 -15.51
N ALA A 698 -28.53 3.88 -14.63
CA ALA A 698 -28.48 4.05 -13.17
C ALA A 698 -27.39 5.03 -12.74
N ASN A 699 -26.22 4.91 -13.38
CA ASN A 699 -25.03 5.72 -13.14
C ASN A 699 -25.01 7.03 -13.97
N GLN A 700 -26.14 7.42 -14.58
CA GLN A 700 -26.32 8.66 -15.37
C GLN A 700 -25.35 8.84 -16.56
N ILE A 701 -24.71 7.76 -17.01
CA ILE A 701 -23.77 7.74 -18.14
C ILE A 701 -24.54 7.99 -19.44
N ILE A 702 -25.71 7.37 -19.58
CA ILE A 702 -26.63 7.50 -20.72
C ILE A 702 -28.04 7.91 -20.29
N THR A 703 -28.81 8.46 -21.24
CA THR A 703 -30.22 8.84 -21.05
C THR A 703 -31.13 8.38 -22.20
N GLY A 704 -30.59 7.66 -23.20
CA GLY A 704 -31.29 7.35 -24.45
C GLY A 704 -31.39 8.53 -25.42
N TYR A 705 -32.13 8.32 -26.51
CA TYR A 705 -32.52 9.33 -27.49
C TYR A 705 -33.83 10.03 -27.10
N THR A 706 -34.13 11.18 -27.72
CA THR A 706 -35.33 11.99 -27.44
C THR A 706 -36.66 11.32 -27.79
N ASP A 707 -36.64 10.25 -28.58
CA ASP A 707 -37.80 9.39 -28.87
C ASP A 707 -37.99 8.26 -27.83
N GLY A 708 -37.18 8.24 -26.77
CA GLY A 708 -37.21 7.24 -25.72
C GLY A 708 -36.49 5.93 -26.07
N THR A 709 -35.83 5.82 -27.22
CA THR A 709 -35.08 4.61 -27.62
C THR A 709 -33.63 4.62 -27.14
N PHE A 710 -32.99 3.45 -27.04
CA PHE A 710 -31.54 3.35 -26.82
C PHE A 710 -30.73 3.10 -28.10
N ARG A 711 -31.34 2.41 -29.07
CA ARG A 711 -30.78 1.94 -30.36
C ARG A 711 -29.55 1.05 -30.19
N PRO A 712 -29.67 -0.13 -29.54
CA PRO A 712 -28.54 -0.94 -29.10
C PRO A 712 -27.58 -1.34 -30.23
N ALA A 713 -28.11 -1.72 -31.39
CA ALA A 713 -27.33 -2.15 -32.54
C ALA A 713 -26.67 -1.00 -33.35
N ASN A 714 -26.95 0.27 -33.03
CA ASN A 714 -26.31 1.38 -33.73
C ASN A 714 -24.85 1.52 -33.28
N ASN A 715 -23.97 1.86 -34.23
CA ASN A 715 -22.57 2.17 -33.95
C ASN A 715 -22.44 3.53 -33.23
N ILE A 716 -21.50 3.66 -32.28
CA ILE A 716 -21.22 4.96 -31.64
C ILE A 716 -20.21 5.80 -32.41
N THR A 717 -20.42 7.10 -32.34
CA THR A 717 -19.46 8.12 -32.76
C THR A 717 -18.34 8.33 -31.73
N ARG A 718 -17.21 8.90 -32.16
CA ARG A 718 -16.11 9.33 -31.29
C ARG A 718 -16.56 10.34 -30.23
N ALA A 719 -17.56 11.16 -30.53
CA ALA A 719 -18.19 12.09 -29.57
C ALA A 719 -18.99 11.38 -28.46
N GLU A 720 -19.84 10.42 -28.83
CA GLU A 720 -20.58 9.58 -27.86
C GLU A 720 -19.62 8.77 -26.99
N PHE A 721 -18.64 8.10 -27.62
CA PHE A 721 -17.57 7.39 -26.91
C PHE A 721 -16.87 8.29 -25.89
N SER A 722 -16.41 9.47 -26.32
CA SER A 722 -15.66 10.38 -25.45
C SER A 722 -16.51 10.84 -24.26
N THR A 723 -17.80 11.08 -24.48
CA THR A 723 -18.75 11.49 -23.44
C THR A 723 -19.04 10.36 -22.46
N MET A 724 -19.29 9.14 -22.96
CA MET A 724 -19.56 7.97 -22.11
C MET A 724 -18.34 7.65 -21.23
N VAL A 725 -17.14 7.58 -21.80
CA VAL A 725 -15.90 7.33 -21.04
C VAL A 725 -15.65 8.47 -20.04
N THR A 726 -15.74 9.75 -20.46
CA THR A 726 -15.55 10.90 -19.55
C THR A 726 -16.47 10.85 -18.34
N LYS A 727 -17.77 10.52 -18.55
CA LYS A 727 -18.71 10.40 -17.43
C LYS A 727 -18.32 9.27 -16.47
N VAL A 728 -17.90 8.11 -16.97
CA VAL A 728 -17.44 7.02 -16.09
C VAL A 728 -16.20 7.43 -15.31
N LEU A 729 -15.21 8.03 -15.97
CA LEU A 729 -13.96 8.48 -15.33
C LEU A 729 -14.14 9.67 -14.37
N LYS A 730 -15.28 10.37 -14.42
CA LYS A 730 -15.70 11.39 -13.44
C LYS A 730 -16.58 10.83 -12.31
N LEU A 731 -17.07 9.60 -12.44
CA LEU A 731 -17.92 8.92 -11.45
C LEU A 731 -17.11 8.05 -10.48
N ILE A 732 -15.99 7.49 -10.96
CA ILE A 732 -15.09 6.63 -10.19
C ILE A 732 -13.93 7.38 -9.52
N LYS A 733 -13.94 8.71 -9.60
CA LYS A 733 -13.03 9.64 -8.92
C LYS A 733 -13.79 10.37 -7.82
#